data_AF-A0A4S4E724-F1
#
_entry.id   AF-A0A4S4E724-F1
#
_cell.length_a   1.000
_cell.length_b   1.000
_cell.length_c   1.000
_cell.angle_alpha   90.00
_cell.angle_beta   90.00
_cell.angle_gamma   90.00
#
_symmetry.space_group_name_H-M   'P 1'
#
loop_
_entity.id
_entity.type
_entity.pdbx_description
1 polymer ?
#
loop_
_entity_poly.entity_id
_entity_poly.type
_entity_poly.pdbx_seq_one_letter_code
_entity_poly.pdbx_strand_id
1 'polypeptide(L)'
;MVSLGYFEILLAFIFFIILYIFGDNNDLPRNWPVLGMLPSMLRHVNRVHEMCTEILGRTGGTFLLKGPWFANMDMLGTVDPANVHHVMSSNFPNFPKGPEFLKMFDVLGDGIFNSDAELWKNQRKLARVLINHQRFYRFLVKTSRGKVETGLILVLNHVSEQGLIVDLQDLFQRFTFDTTCILITSYDPGCLSIEFPDVPFAKAMDDAEEALLMRHVVPETVWRIQSWLGIGHEKKLSEAWKTLDRVINKYVSMKREEMSKKAELKEGEEEEEEEAVDLLTSYLIEDDTFNLKRDDKFLRDTVLNLMLAGRDTTSSALTWFIWLVSQHPTVEEKIREELKSVIPEGETEKWRLFEAKELSKLVYLHAALCESLRLYPPVPIQHKEPTHVDTLPTGHRVHPKMKILFSLYAMGRMEFVWGEDCLEFKPERWISDRGTIKHEPSYKFFAFNAGPRTCLGKEVAFTQMKAVSAAIIHNYNVRVVEGHPVVPNASIILYMKHGLKRRLGQNSDEEGDLISASKSKPRVEVEDEGRISGSKSKMRVSEGRSRSVSKSQTRVRVEDEGEGRSRSLFEVAEEENEDGRSRLSLCFDEMQNSDEIRAFVYAITTHKASSSIFPIPTLQLLGTPAAAAAMDRIIYRLSISISISTPNLLVNTTLISSLRSSLSADDDLDEELTLKLFGKLWIGPD
;
A
#
# COMPACT_ATOMS: atom_id res chain seq x y z
N MET A 1 -30.70 9.65 -51.68
CA MET A 1 -30.60 8.91 -50.41
C MET A 1 -29.23 9.23 -49.83
N VAL A 2 -29.17 9.94 -48.70
CA VAL A 2 -27.88 10.23 -48.06
C VAL A 2 -27.53 9.03 -47.19
N SER A 3 -26.50 8.30 -47.58
CA SER A 3 -25.84 7.34 -46.70
C SER A 3 -25.09 8.12 -45.63
N LEU A 4 -25.75 8.40 -44.49
CA LEU A 4 -25.00 8.63 -43.24
C LEU A 4 -24.14 7.38 -43.04
N GLY A 5 -22.83 7.54 -43.20
CA GLY A 5 -21.89 6.45 -43.11
C GLY A 5 -21.92 5.87 -41.70
N TYR A 6 -21.80 4.55 -41.59
CA TYR A 6 -21.61 3.88 -40.30
C TYR A 6 -20.47 4.50 -39.48
N PHE A 7 -19.48 5.10 -40.15
CA PHE A 7 -18.41 5.89 -39.56
C PHE A 7 -18.91 7.15 -38.83
N GLU A 8 -19.79 7.97 -39.43
CA GLU A 8 -20.34 9.17 -38.79
C GLU A 8 -21.22 8.83 -37.59
N ILE A 9 -22.01 7.75 -37.69
CA ILE A 9 -22.81 7.22 -36.58
C ILE A 9 -21.89 6.73 -35.44
N LEU A 10 -20.82 6.00 -35.78
CA LEU A 10 -19.82 5.55 -34.81
C LEU A 10 -19.10 6.74 -34.15
N LEU A 11 -18.74 7.77 -34.91
CA LEU A 11 -18.03 8.94 -34.42
C LEU A 11 -18.95 9.82 -33.56
N ALA A 12 -20.22 9.98 -33.93
CA ALA A 12 -21.24 10.62 -33.10
C ALA A 12 -21.55 9.81 -31.82
N PHE A 13 -21.52 8.48 -31.87
CA PHE A 13 -21.69 7.61 -30.71
C PHE A 13 -20.47 7.69 -29.77
N ILE A 14 -19.25 7.70 -30.30
CA ILE A 14 -18.01 7.94 -29.54
C ILE A 14 -18.03 9.34 -28.93
N PHE A 15 -18.42 10.37 -29.68
CA PHE A 15 -18.49 11.74 -29.19
C PHE A 15 -19.59 11.93 -28.15
N PHE A 16 -20.74 11.26 -28.30
CA PHE A 16 -21.78 11.18 -27.27
C PHE A 16 -21.25 10.47 -26.01
N ILE A 17 -20.54 9.35 -26.15
CA ILE A 17 -19.89 8.67 -25.01
C ILE A 17 -18.89 9.60 -24.33
N ILE A 18 -18.05 10.32 -25.08
CA ILE A 18 -17.08 11.29 -24.55
C ILE A 18 -17.82 12.41 -23.78
N LEU A 19 -18.77 13.10 -24.42
CA LEU A 19 -19.55 14.15 -23.76
C LEU A 19 -20.37 13.64 -22.56
N TYR A 20 -20.77 12.37 -22.56
CA TYR A 20 -21.51 11.73 -21.46
C TYR A 20 -20.58 11.12 -20.38
N ILE A 21 -19.28 10.92 -20.66
CA ILE A 21 -18.23 10.65 -19.66
C ILE A 21 -17.85 11.95 -18.95
N PHE A 22 -17.72 13.06 -19.69
CA PHE A 22 -17.30 14.36 -19.15
C PHE A 22 -18.46 15.27 -18.71
N GLY A 23 -19.72 14.83 -18.89
CA GLY A 23 -20.93 15.62 -18.66
C GLY A 23 -21.74 15.22 -17.44
N ASP A 24 -21.10 14.99 -16.28
CA ASP A 24 -21.79 14.97 -14.98
C ASP A 24 -20.92 15.54 -13.86
N ASN A 25 -21.58 16.25 -12.94
CA ASN A 25 -21.02 16.80 -11.69
C ASN A 25 -21.71 16.17 -10.46
N ASN A 26 -22.37 15.03 -10.61
CA ASN A 26 -22.95 14.27 -9.52
C ASN A 26 -21.95 13.22 -9.01
N ASP A 27 -21.53 13.34 -7.76
CA ASP A 27 -20.53 12.50 -7.08
C ASP A 27 -20.95 11.03 -6.83
N LEU A 28 -21.99 10.53 -7.48
CA LEU A 28 -22.45 9.14 -7.40
C LEU A 28 -22.22 8.41 -8.74
N PRO A 29 -21.97 7.08 -8.73
CA PRO A 29 -21.78 6.33 -9.97
C PRO A 29 -22.95 6.47 -10.94
N ARG A 30 -22.68 7.08 -12.10
CA ARG A 30 -23.65 7.26 -13.18
C ARG A 30 -24.08 5.89 -13.71
N ASN A 31 -25.39 5.64 -13.74
CA ASN A 31 -25.96 4.37 -14.22
C ASN A 31 -26.21 4.41 -15.74
N TRP A 32 -25.31 3.80 -16.51
CA TRP A 32 -25.38 3.73 -17.96
C TRP A 32 -26.44 2.70 -18.44
N PRO A 33 -27.20 2.96 -19.53
CA PRO A 33 -28.29 2.09 -19.96
C PRO A 33 -27.91 0.62 -20.24
N VAL A 34 -26.68 0.38 -20.69
CA VAL A 34 -26.16 -0.95 -21.07
C VAL A 34 -25.11 -1.46 -20.09
N LEU A 35 -24.22 -0.58 -19.65
CA LEU A 35 -23.04 -0.92 -18.83
C LEU A 35 -23.27 -0.76 -17.31
N GLY A 36 -24.45 -0.31 -16.90
CA GLY A 36 -24.74 -0.01 -15.50
C GLY A 36 -23.77 1.05 -14.95
N MET A 37 -23.38 0.91 -13.69
CA MET A 37 -22.40 1.77 -13.03
C MET A 37 -20.94 1.35 -13.28
N LEU A 38 -20.71 0.30 -14.08
CA LEU A 38 -19.38 -0.29 -14.28
C LEU A 38 -18.31 0.69 -14.80
N PRO A 39 -18.58 1.60 -15.75
CA PRO A 39 -17.57 2.56 -16.22
C PRO A 39 -17.07 3.49 -15.10
N SER A 40 -17.96 3.88 -14.18
CA SER A 40 -17.62 4.70 -13.01
C SER A 40 -16.76 3.94 -12.01
N MET A 41 -17.00 2.63 -11.83
CA MET A 41 -16.18 1.76 -10.98
C MET A 41 -14.79 1.54 -11.58
N LEU A 42 -14.70 1.26 -12.88
CA LEU A 42 -13.41 1.03 -13.57
C LEU A 42 -12.51 2.27 -13.55
N ARG A 43 -13.08 3.48 -13.71
CA ARG A 43 -12.33 4.75 -13.61
C ARG A 43 -11.66 4.94 -12.25
N HIS A 44 -12.24 4.40 -11.18
CA HIS A 44 -11.79 4.59 -9.80
C HIS A 44 -11.32 3.28 -9.13
N VAL A 45 -10.98 2.24 -9.89
CA VAL A 45 -10.55 0.95 -9.35
C VAL A 45 -9.34 1.08 -8.41
N ASN A 46 -8.41 1.99 -8.73
CA ASN A 46 -7.24 2.34 -7.92
C ASN A 46 -7.56 3.11 -6.62
N ARG A 47 -8.82 3.53 -6.43
CA ARG A 47 -9.36 4.23 -5.25
C ARG A 47 -10.67 3.55 -4.77
N VAL A 48 -10.78 2.24 -4.97
CA VAL A 48 -12.04 1.51 -4.74
C VAL A 48 -12.54 1.61 -3.30
N HIS A 49 -11.64 1.69 -2.33
CA HIS A 49 -11.97 1.80 -0.91
C HIS A 49 -12.46 3.20 -0.51
N GLU A 50 -11.81 4.25 -1.02
CA GLU A 50 -12.21 5.65 -0.87
C GLU A 50 -13.57 5.87 -1.54
N MET A 51 -13.71 5.43 -2.80
CA MET A 51 -14.96 5.52 -3.56
C MET A 51 -16.13 4.80 -2.83
N CYS A 52 -15.91 3.59 -2.30
CA CYS A 52 -16.92 2.91 -1.50
C CYS A 52 -17.30 3.71 -0.25
N THR A 53 -16.33 4.34 0.41
CA THR A 53 -16.55 5.17 1.61
C THR A 53 -17.36 6.42 1.29
N GLU A 54 -16.98 7.15 0.23
CA GLU A 54 -17.66 8.35 -0.25
C GLU A 54 -19.12 8.05 -0.64
N ILE A 55 -19.35 7.00 -1.42
CA ILE A 55 -20.70 6.59 -1.84
C ILE A 55 -21.56 6.21 -0.63
N LEU A 56 -21.08 5.28 0.21
CA LEU A 56 -21.87 4.73 1.31
C LEU A 56 -22.12 5.75 2.42
N GLY A 57 -21.20 6.69 2.64
CA GLY A 57 -21.44 7.84 3.52
C GLY A 57 -22.57 8.73 3.01
N ARG A 58 -22.59 9.03 1.70
CA ARG A 58 -23.63 9.88 1.07
C ARG A 58 -25.00 9.21 0.96
N THR A 59 -25.08 7.88 0.91
CA THR A 59 -26.34 7.15 0.72
C THR A 59 -26.94 6.56 2.00
N GLY A 60 -26.47 6.99 3.18
CA GLY A 60 -26.99 6.49 4.46
C GLY A 60 -26.57 5.04 4.78
N GLY A 61 -25.38 4.63 4.32
CA GLY A 61 -24.75 3.37 4.72
C GLY A 61 -25.14 2.12 3.91
N THR A 62 -26.01 2.24 2.91
CA THR A 62 -26.33 1.15 1.97
C THR A 62 -26.51 1.71 0.55
N PHE A 63 -26.02 1.02 -0.48
CA PHE A 63 -26.15 1.44 -1.88
C PHE A 63 -26.22 0.26 -2.85
N LEU A 64 -27.07 0.36 -3.87
CA LEU A 64 -27.18 -0.62 -4.95
C LEU A 64 -26.33 -0.19 -6.15
N LEU A 65 -25.18 -0.83 -6.31
CA LEU A 65 -24.37 -0.77 -7.53
C LEU A 65 -25.02 -1.65 -8.60
N LYS A 66 -25.39 -1.06 -9.74
CA LYS A 66 -25.96 -1.80 -10.87
C LYS A 66 -24.88 -2.23 -11.85
N GLY A 67 -24.86 -3.51 -12.20
CA GLY A 67 -23.96 -4.06 -13.21
C GLY A 67 -24.43 -3.78 -14.65
N PRO A 68 -23.65 -4.18 -15.66
CA PRO A 68 -24.12 -4.25 -17.04
C PRO A 68 -25.32 -5.20 -17.14
N TRP A 69 -26.37 -4.82 -17.87
CA TRP A 69 -27.61 -5.60 -17.98
C TRP A 69 -27.47 -7.06 -18.49
N PHE A 70 -26.32 -7.39 -19.11
CA PHE A 70 -25.98 -8.73 -19.62
C PHE A 70 -25.08 -9.53 -18.68
N ALA A 71 -24.56 -8.92 -17.61
CA ALA A 71 -23.63 -9.52 -16.67
C ALA A 71 -24.25 -9.49 -15.27
N ASN A 72 -24.29 -10.64 -14.59
CA ASN A 72 -24.96 -10.79 -13.30
C ASN A 72 -24.13 -10.18 -12.15
N MET A 73 -24.01 -8.85 -12.16
CA MET A 73 -23.05 -8.04 -11.40
C MET A 73 -23.74 -6.94 -10.56
N ASP A 74 -25.03 -7.07 -10.26
CA ASP A 74 -25.70 -6.18 -9.30
C ASP A 74 -25.19 -6.47 -7.89
N MET A 75 -24.73 -5.43 -7.19
CA MET A 75 -24.10 -5.53 -5.87
C MET A 75 -24.75 -4.56 -4.88
N LEU A 76 -25.23 -5.07 -3.74
CA LEU A 76 -25.66 -4.24 -2.62
C LEU A 76 -24.48 -4.04 -1.66
N GLY A 77 -23.87 -2.85 -1.70
CA GLY A 77 -22.87 -2.43 -0.74
C GLY A 77 -23.53 -1.96 0.56
N THR A 78 -23.04 -2.39 1.72
CA THR A 78 -23.54 -1.94 3.03
C THR A 78 -22.42 -1.83 4.07
N VAL A 79 -22.56 -0.85 4.95
CA VAL A 79 -21.74 -0.61 6.15
C VAL A 79 -22.57 -0.60 7.44
N ASP A 80 -23.89 -0.76 7.33
CA ASP A 80 -24.81 -0.81 8.47
C ASP A 80 -24.56 -2.07 9.36
N PRO A 81 -24.29 -1.92 10.67
CA PRO A 81 -24.03 -3.05 11.58
C PRO A 81 -25.21 -4.01 11.76
N ALA A 82 -26.46 -3.57 11.61
CA ALA A 82 -27.63 -4.44 11.70
C ALA A 82 -27.76 -5.30 10.44
N ASN A 83 -27.47 -4.76 9.25
CA ASN A 83 -27.34 -5.55 8.02
C ASN A 83 -26.23 -6.61 8.14
N VAL A 84 -25.05 -6.23 8.66
CA VAL A 84 -23.94 -7.17 8.91
C VAL A 84 -24.37 -8.26 9.90
N HIS A 85 -25.01 -7.89 11.01
CA HIS A 85 -25.52 -8.86 12.00
C HIS A 85 -26.55 -9.82 11.39
N HIS A 86 -27.47 -9.31 10.56
CA HIS A 86 -28.50 -10.13 9.93
C HIS A 86 -27.91 -11.18 8.99
N VAL A 87 -27.04 -10.75 8.09
CA VAL A 87 -26.42 -11.62 7.09
C VAL A 87 -25.41 -12.59 7.70
N MET A 88 -24.60 -12.12 8.66
CA MET A 88 -23.50 -12.92 9.21
C MET A 88 -23.90 -13.77 10.42
N SER A 89 -25.02 -13.46 11.09
CA SER A 89 -25.46 -14.18 12.29
C SER A 89 -26.91 -14.68 12.20
N SER A 90 -27.93 -13.80 12.23
CA SER A 90 -29.31 -14.24 12.49
C SER A 90 -30.00 -14.96 11.34
N ASN A 91 -29.63 -14.67 10.08
CA ASN A 91 -30.10 -15.40 8.89
C ASN A 91 -28.93 -16.04 8.10
N PHE A 92 -27.86 -16.42 8.81
CA PHE A 92 -26.62 -16.95 8.21
C PHE A 92 -26.81 -18.05 7.14
N PRO A 93 -27.72 -19.04 7.27
CA PRO A 93 -27.92 -20.07 6.25
C PRO A 93 -28.42 -19.56 4.90
N ASN A 94 -29.09 -18.40 4.87
CA ASN A 94 -29.55 -17.75 3.64
C ASN A 94 -28.42 -17.04 2.88
N PHE A 95 -27.25 -16.88 3.50
CA PHE A 95 -26.14 -16.11 2.95
C PHE A 95 -24.82 -16.91 2.98
N PRO A 96 -24.69 -17.97 2.16
CA PRO A 96 -23.41 -18.59 1.84
C PRO A 96 -22.45 -17.60 1.17
N LYS A 97 -21.21 -18.02 0.91
CA LYS A 97 -20.36 -17.29 -0.05
C LYS A 97 -20.92 -17.43 -1.46
N GLY A 98 -21.33 -18.64 -1.85
CA GLY A 98 -22.08 -18.90 -3.07
C GLY A 98 -21.24 -19.27 -4.31
N PRO A 99 -21.91 -19.70 -5.40
CA PRO A 99 -21.24 -20.20 -6.60
C PRO A 99 -20.44 -19.13 -7.35
N GLU A 100 -20.81 -17.85 -7.30
CA GLU A 100 -20.02 -16.80 -7.95
C GLU A 100 -18.72 -16.51 -7.19
N PHE A 101 -18.73 -16.54 -5.85
CA PHE A 101 -17.51 -16.53 -5.04
C PHE A 101 -16.61 -17.70 -5.41
N LEU A 102 -17.14 -18.92 -5.47
CA LEU A 102 -16.38 -20.12 -5.84
C LEU A 102 -15.72 -20.02 -7.21
N LYS A 103 -16.42 -19.48 -8.23
CA LYS A 103 -15.83 -19.21 -9.55
C LYS A 103 -14.72 -18.16 -9.49
N MET A 104 -14.93 -17.07 -8.77
CA MET A 104 -13.97 -15.97 -8.71
C MET A 104 -12.68 -16.37 -7.96
N PHE A 105 -12.80 -17.20 -6.92
CA PHE A 105 -11.69 -17.64 -6.06
C PHE A 105 -11.30 -19.12 -6.27
N ASP A 106 -11.44 -19.63 -7.50
CA ASP A 106 -11.15 -21.03 -7.89
C ASP A 106 -9.77 -21.54 -7.43
N VAL A 107 -8.75 -20.67 -7.43
CA VAL A 107 -7.39 -20.96 -6.93
C VAL A 107 -7.35 -21.50 -5.48
N LEU A 108 -8.32 -21.14 -4.63
CA LEU A 108 -8.42 -21.60 -3.23
C LEU A 108 -9.05 -23.00 -3.09
N GLY A 109 -9.51 -23.60 -4.20
CA GLY A 109 -10.08 -24.94 -4.25
C GLY A 109 -11.30 -25.12 -3.34
N ASP A 110 -11.38 -26.25 -2.66
CA ASP A 110 -12.47 -26.59 -1.72
C ASP A 110 -12.11 -26.23 -0.25
N GLY A 111 -11.09 -25.39 -0.04
CA GLY A 111 -10.61 -25.01 1.29
C GLY A 111 -11.59 -24.17 2.12
N ILE A 112 -11.23 -23.90 3.38
CA ILE A 112 -12.15 -23.33 4.40
C ILE A 112 -12.72 -21.94 4.05
N PHE A 113 -12.04 -21.19 3.17
CA PHE A 113 -12.55 -19.91 2.69
C PHE A 113 -13.53 -20.05 1.52
N ASN A 114 -13.44 -21.11 0.72
CA ASN A 114 -14.33 -21.34 -0.42
C ASN A 114 -15.53 -22.21 -0.08
N SER A 115 -15.33 -23.25 0.73
CA SER A 115 -16.38 -24.19 1.11
C SER A 115 -17.55 -23.51 1.83
N ASP A 116 -18.75 -24.06 1.64
CA ASP A 116 -20.01 -23.71 2.32
C ASP A 116 -20.68 -24.97 2.91
N ALA A 117 -21.79 -24.77 3.64
CA ALA A 117 -22.62 -25.83 4.23
C ALA A 117 -21.81 -26.85 5.09
N GLU A 118 -22.12 -28.16 4.97
CA GLU A 118 -21.54 -29.20 5.81
C GLU A 118 -20.02 -29.40 5.59
N LEU A 119 -19.51 -29.23 4.36
CA LEU A 119 -18.08 -29.34 4.08
C LEU A 119 -17.29 -28.30 4.88
N TRP A 120 -17.71 -27.04 4.81
CA TRP A 120 -17.11 -25.96 5.59
C TRP A 120 -17.23 -26.21 7.10
N LYS A 121 -18.41 -26.63 7.56
CA LYS A 121 -18.70 -26.90 8.98
C LYS A 121 -17.78 -27.99 9.53
N ASN A 122 -17.49 -29.03 8.76
CA ASN A 122 -16.57 -30.09 9.14
C ASN A 122 -15.11 -29.60 9.16
N GLN A 123 -14.65 -28.94 8.08
CA GLN A 123 -13.32 -28.31 8.03
C GLN A 123 -13.08 -27.34 9.19
N ARG A 124 -14.07 -26.51 9.50
CA ARG A 124 -14.01 -25.50 10.56
C ARG A 124 -14.03 -26.12 11.96
N LYS A 125 -14.78 -27.20 12.20
CA LYS A 125 -14.73 -27.92 13.47
C LYS A 125 -13.32 -28.44 13.74
N LEU A 126 -12.73 -29.15 12.77
CA LEU A 126 -11.37 -29.66 12.87
C LEU A 126 -10.36 -28.52 13.08
N ALA A 127 -10.34 -27.52 12.19
CA ALA A 127 -9.45 -26.36 12.29
C ALA A 127 -9.55 -25.65 13.66
N ARG A 128 -10.75 -25.53 14.22
CA ARG A 128 -10.98 -24.94 15.55
C ARG A 128 -10.42 -25.82 16.67
N VAL A 129 -10.58 -27.14 16.61
CA VAL A 129 -10.01 -28.06 17.61
C VAL A 129 -8.49 -27.94 17.62
N LEU A 130 -7.86 -27.96 16.43
CA LEU A 130 -6.40 -27.88 16.29
C LEU A 130 -5.84 -26.53 16.77
N ILE A 131 -6.39 -25.42 16.30
CA ILE A 131 -5.90 -24.07 16.63
C ILE A 131 -6.13 -23.71 18.11
N ASN A 132 -7.23 -24.19 18.72
CA ASN A 132 -7.50 -23.95 20.14
C ASN A 132 -6.74 -24.91 21.07
N HIS A 133 -5.96 -25.86 20.54
CA HIS A 133 -5.26 -26.84 21.37
C HIS A 133 -4.04 -26.22 22.07
N GLN A 134 -3.87 -26.52 23.37
CA GLN A 134 -2.81 -25.90 24.18
C GLN A 134 -1.40 -26.16 23.61
N ARG A 135 -1.16 -27.32 22.97
CA ARG A 135 0.14 -27.61 22.31
C ARG A 135 0.39 -26.67 21.13
N PHE A 136 -0.64 -26.38 20.32
CA PHE A 136 -0.53 -25.42 19.21
C PHE A 136 -0.28 -23.99 19.74
N TYR A 137 -0.94 -23.57 20.82
CA TYR A 137 -0.68 -22.26 21.42
C TYR A 137 0.75 -22.14 22.00
N ARG A 138 1.27 -23.19 22.64
CA ARG A 138 2.69 -23.22 23.06
C ARG A 138 3.64 -23.11 21.85
N PHE A 139 3.33 -23.80 20.75
CA PHE A 139 4.10 -23.73 19.51
C PHE A 139 4.09 -22.33 18.89
N LEU A 140 2.90 -21.73 18.77
CA LEU A 140 2.68 -20.36 18.31
C LEU A 140 3.58 -19.37 19.05
N VAL A 141 3.56 -19.38 20.38
CA VAL A 141 4.35 -18.47 21.20
C VAL A 141 5.85 -18.69 20.98
N LYS A 142 6.32 -19.95 21.07
CA LYS A 142 7.74 -20.32 20.87
C LYS A 142 8.25 -19.89 19.50
N THR A 143 7.54 -20.26 18.43
CA THR A 143 7.90 -19.99 17.04
C THR A 143 7.86 -18.49 16.71
N SER A 144 6.82 -17.77 17.18
CA SER A 144 6.70 -16.34 16.91
C SER A 144 7.80 -15.55 17.60
N ARG A 145 8.07 -15.82 18.90
CA ARG A 145 9.17 -15.20 19.64
C ARG A 145 10.52 -15.53 19.01
N GLY A 146 10.76 -16.80 18.69
CA GLY A 146 12.00 -17.26 18.07
C GLY A 146 12.28 -16.57 16.74
N LYS A 147 11.29 -16.46 15.83
CA LYS A 147 11.47 -15.78 14.54
C LYS A 147 11.57 -14.25 14.67
N VAL A 148 11.04 -13.64 15.74
CA VAL A 148 11.37 -12.25 16.06
C VAL A 148 12.85 -12.14 16.40
N GLU A 149 13.34 -12.96 17.34
CA GLU A 149 14.72 -12.96 17.83
C GLU A 149 15.75 -13.26 16.74
N THR A 150 15.58 -14.36 16.00
CA THR A 150 16.58 -14.88 15.05
C THR A 150 16.39 -14.44 13.61
N GLY A 151 15.29 -13.74 13.30
CA GLY A 151 15.01 -13.22 11.95
C GLY A 151 14.84 -11.72 11.98
N LEU A 152 13.72 -11.25 12.55
CA LEU A 152 13.31 -9.84 12.46
C LEU A 152 14.37 -8.92 13.05
N ILE A 153 14.83 -9.20 14.26
CA ILE A 153 15.78 -8.38 15.00
C ILE A 153 17.16 -8.37 14.33
N LEU A 154 17.66 -9.52 13.84
CA LEU A 154 18.94 -9.57 13.14
C LEU A 154 18.94 -8.66 11.91
N VAL A 155 17.83 -8.67 11.15
CA VAL A 155 17.65 -7.79 10.00
C VAL A 155 17.51 -6.31 10.42
N LEU A 156 16.68 -6.01 11.43
CA LEU A 156 16.49 -4.64 11.92
C LEU A 156 17.79 -4.02 12.47
N ASN A 157 18.60 -4.80 13.21
CA ASN A 157 19.92 -4.35 13.69
C ASN A 157 20.86 -4.04 12.53
N HIS A 158 21.01 -4.98 11.59
CA HIS A 158 21.87 -4.80 10.41
C HIS A 158 21.50 -3.56 9.57
N VAL A 159 20.19 -3.34 9.36
CA VAL A 159 19.65 -2.16 8.67
C VAL A 159 19.92 -0.88 9.47
N SER A 160 19.72 -0.89 10.78
CA SER A 160 19.92 0.26 11.67
C SER A 160 21.40 0.66 11.76
N GLU A 161 22.30 -0.29 11.96
CA GLU A 161 23.76 -0.08 12.04
C GLU A 161 24.34 0.55 10.77
N GLN A 162 23.75 0.24 9.61
CA GLN A 162 24.17 0.78 8.31
C GLN A 162 23.36 2.01 7.87
N GLY A 163 22.36 2.45 8.65
CA GLY A 163 21.47 3.57 8.30
C GLY A 163 20.64 3.33 7.02
N LEU A 164 20.39 2.07 6.66
CA LEU A 164 19.70 1.69 5.43
C LEU A 164 18.21 2.04 5.48
N ILE A 165 17.62 2.19 4.29
CA ILE A 165 16.17 2.28 4.12
C ILE A 165 15.65 0.86 3.88
N VAL A 166 14.74 0.40 4.73
CA VAL A 166 14.04 -0.89 4.60
C VAL A 166 12.57 -0.67 4.28
N ASP A 167 11.98 -1.56 3.49
CA ASP A 167 10.53 -1.65 3.35
C ASP A 167 9.98 -2.56 4.45
N LEU A 168 9.30 -1.96 5.43
CA LEU A 168 8.70 -2.73 6.53
C LEU A 168 7.55 -3.65 6.05
N GLN A 169 6.91 -3.35 4.92
CA GLN A 169 5.85 -4.22 4.38
C GLN A 169 6.43 -5.56 3.93
N ASP A 170 7.50 -5.55 3.11
CA ASP A 170 8.20 -6.77 2.69
C ASP A 170 8.79 -7.51 3.90
N LEU A 171 9.39 -6.79 4.85
CA LEU A 171 9.91 -7.35 6.09
C LEU A 171 8.83 -8.11 6.89
N PHE A 172 7.64 -7.52 7.03
CA PHE A 172 6.52 -8.18 7.72
C PHE A 172 5.93 -9.32 6.89
N GLN A 173 5.84 -9.21 5.56
CA GLN A 173 5.41 -10.32 4.70
C GLN A 173 6.35 -11.52 4.79
N ARG A 174 7.68 -11.30 4.88
CA ARG A 174 8.68 -12.35 5.11
C ARG A 174 8.54 -12.98 6.50
N PHE A 175 8.41 -12.16 7.55
CA PHE A 175 8.18 -12.63 8.92
C PHE A 175 6.93 -13.50 9.06
N THR A 176 5.80 -13.04 8.51
CA THR A 176 4.53 -13.75 8.61
C THR A 176 4.51 -14.98 7.71
N PHE A 177 5.19 -14.96 6.56
CA PHE A 177 5.35 -16.15 5.72
C PHE A 177 6.19 -17.24 6.43
N ASP A 178 7.35 -16.87 6.98
CA ASP A 178 8.21 -17.82 7.71
C ASP A 178 7.47 -18.43 8.91
N THR A 179 6.91 -17.60 9.79
CA THR A 179 6.16 -18.09 10.97
C THR A 179 4.95 -18.94 10.58
N THR A 180 4.23 -18.59 9.51
CA THR A 180 3.07 -19.37 9.03
C THR A 180 3.50 -20.71 8.45
N CYS A 181 4.60 -20.76 7.69
CA CYS A 181 5.17 -22.02 7.18
C CYS A 181 5.56 -22.96 8.33
N ILE A 182 6.21 -22.45 9.38
CA ILE A 182 6.57 -23.23 10.56
C ILE A 182 5.31 -23.72 11.28
N LEU A 183 4.30 -22.88 11.49
CA LEU A 183 3.06 -23.28 12.19
C LEU A 183 2.23 -24.31 11.42
N ILE A 184 2.29 -24.30 10.09
CA ILE A 184 1.56 -25.25 9.26
C ILE A 184 2.36 -26.54 9.04
N THR A 185 3.68 -26.48 8.88
CA THR A 185 4.49 -27.61 8.34
C THR A 185 5.69 -28.02 9.18
N SER A 186 6.03 -27.25 10.22
CA SER A 186 7.32 -27.24 10.94
C SER A 186 8.56 -26.84 10.13
N TYR A 187 8.43 -26.47 8.84
CA TYR A 187 9.57 -26.00 8.04
C TYR A 187 9.68 -24.47 8.04
N ASP A 188 10.88 -23.98 8.35
CA ASP A 188 11.27 -22.59 8.19
C ASP A 188 11.80 -22.35 6.75
N PRO A 189 11.17 -21.47 5.94
CA PRO A 189 11.68 -21.10 4.61
C PRO A 189 12.92 -20.21 4.66
N GLY A 190 13.20 -19.53 5.78
CA GLY A 190 14.30 -18.57 5.90
C GLY A 190 14.17 -17.36 4.98
N CYS A 191 12.95 -16.91 4.65
CA CYS A 191 12.74 -15.74 3.79
C CYS A 191 13.06 -14.42 4.51
N LEU A 192 13.02 -14.40 5.85
CA LEU A 192 13.48 -13.29 6.67
C LEU A 192 14.93 -13.50 7.10
N SER A 193 15.86 -13.01 6.27
CA SER A 193 17.31 -13.05 6.51
C SER A 193 17.99 -11.78 5.99
N ILE A 194 19.26 -11.57 6.38
CA ILE A 194 20.04 -10.38 6.02
C ILE A 194 20.28 -10.31 4.50
N GLU A 195 20.34 -11.45 3.83
CA GLU A 195 20.54 -11.55 2.38
C GLU A 195 19.32 -11.09 1.56
N PHE A 196 18.15 -10.89 2.18
CA PHE A 196 16.89 -10.53 1.51
C PHE A 196 16.62 -11.34 0.23
N PRO A 197 16.58 -12.70 0.30
CA PRO A 197 16.42 -13.53 -0.90
C PRO A 197 15.11 -13.23 -1.63
N ASP A 198 15.09 -13.39 -2.96
CA ASP A 198 13.84 -13.35 -3.73
C ASP A 198 12.88 -14.42 -3.22
N VAL A 199 11.60 -14.06 -3.02
CA VAL A 199 10.56 -14.98 -2.55
C VAL A 199 9.49 -15.17 -3.64
N PRO A 200 9.65 -16.15 -4.57
CA PRO A 200 8.69 -16.38 -5.65
C PRO A 200 7.26 -16.66 -5.17
N PHE A 201 7.10 -17.25 -3.99
CA PHE A 201 5.78 -17.50 -3.39
C PHE A 201 5.08 -16.18 -3.03
N ALA A 202 5.78 -15.24 -2.40
CA ALA A 202 5.25 -13.93 -2.02
C ALA A 202 4.73 -13.18 -3.25
N LYS A 203 5.56 -13.07 -4.29
CA LYS A 203 5.13 -12.45 -5.55
C LYS A 203 3.94 -13.15 -6.20
N ALA A 204 3.90 -14.48 -6.19
CA ALA A 204 2.79 -15.25 -6.74
C ALA A 204 1.48 -15.00 -5.98
N MET A 205 1.51 -14.87 -4.66
CA MET A 205 0.34 -14.47 -3.87
C MET A 205 -0.13 -13.08 -4.26
N ASP A 206 0.77 -12.10 -4.31
CA ASP A 206 0.45 -10.70 -4.60
C ASP A 206 -0.15 -10.54 -6.04
N ASP A 207 0.44 -11.21 -7.03
CA ASP A 207 -0.07 -11.28 -8.42
C ASP A 207 -1.43 -12.00 -8.50
N ALA A 208 -1.70 -12.98 -7.64
CA ALA A 208 -2.99 -13.66 -7.57
C ALA A 208 -4.07 -12.77 -6.95
N GLU A 209 -3.79 -12.08 -5.85
CA GLU A 209 -4.75 -11.21 -5.18
C GLU A 209 -5.20 -10.02 -6.04
N GLU A 210 -4.29 -9.38 -6.77
CA GLU A 210 -4.63 -8.31 -7.72
C GLU A 210 -5.63 -8.82 -8.78
N ALA A 211 -5.36 -9.99 -9.36
CA ALA A 211 -6.23 -10.61 -10.36
C ALA A 211 -7.61 -11.01 -9.79
N LEU A 212 -7.64 -11.56 -8.57
CA LEU A 212 -8.88 -11.93 -7.87
C LEU A 212 -9.76 -10.71 -7.56
N LEU A 213 -9.17 -9.55 -7.22
CA LEU A 213 -9.94 -8.31 -7.10
C LEU A 213 -10.53 -7.91 -8.45
N MET A 214 -9.73 -7.93 -9.52
CA MET A 214 -10.20 -7.55 -10.86
C MET A 214 -11.37 -8.40 -11.38
N ARG A 215 -11.47 -9.68 -11.00
CA ARG A 215 -12.63 -10.54 -11.32
C ARG A 215 -13.97 -10.03 -10.77
N HIS A 216 -13.97 -9.12 -9.79
CA HIS A 216 -15.21 -8.47 -9.30
C HIS A 216 -15.71 -7.35 -10.22
N VAL A 217 -14.82 -6.70 -10.98
CA VAL A 217 -15.14 -5.56 -11.87
C VAL A 217 -14.99 -5.89 -13.36
N VAL A 218 -14.68 -7.15 -13.70
CA VAL A 218 -14.63 -7.66 -15.08
C VAL A 218 -15.72 -8.73 -15.25
N PRO A 219 -16.59 -8.67 -16.27
CA PRO A 219 -17.60 -9.69 -16.51
C PRO A 219 -17.02 -11.09 -16.74
N GLU A 220 -17.72 -12.13 -16.30
CA GLU A 220 -17.26 -13.54 -16.36
C GLU A 220 -16.78 -13.96 -17.76
N THR A 221 -17.51 -13.61 -18.81
CA THR A 221 -17.12 -13.92 -20.20
C THR A 221 -15.78 -13.29 -20.58
N VAL A 222 -15.49 -12.08 -20.09
CA VAL A 222 -14.28 -11.32 -20.47
C VAL A 222 -13.04 -11.90 -19.79
N TRP A 223 -13.07 -12.15 -18.48
CA TRP A 223 -11.91 -12.75 -17.82
C TRP A 223 -11.70 -14.22 -18.23
N ARG A 224 -12.77 -15.00 -18.51
CA ARG A 224 -12.62 -16.33 -19.13
C ARG A 224 -11.90 -16.29 -20.48
N ILE A 225 -12.18 -15.28 -21.33
CA ILE A 225 -11.47 -15.08 -22.60
C ILE A 225 -10.01 -14.66 -22.36
N GLN A 226 -9.74 -13.76 -21.41
CA GLN A 226 -8.37 -13.37 -21.05
C GLN A 226 -7.54 -14.55 -20.54
N SER A 227 -8.15 -15.43 -19.74
CA SER A 227 -7.57 -16.67 -19.25
C SER A 227 -7.26 -17.64 -20.39
N TRP A 228 -8.21 -17.87 -21.30
CA TRP A 228 -8.01 -18.72 -22.48
C TRP A 228 -6.93 -18.20 -23.43
N LEU A 229 -6.84 -16.88 -23.63
CA LEU A 229 -5.81 -16.24 -24.46
C LEU A 229 -4.46 -16.09 -23.73
N GLY A 230 -4.39 -16.32 -22.42
CA GLY A 230 -3.18 -16.12 -21.62
C GLY A 230 -2.71 -14.66 -21.57
N ILE A 231 -3.64 -13.71 -21.37
CA ILE A 231 -3.35 -12.27 -21.34
C ILE A 231 -3.84 -11.57 -20.06
N GLY A 232 -3.26 -10.41 -19.75
CA GLY A 232 -3.68 -9.56 -18.63
C GLY A 232 -3.52 -10.21 -17.25
N HIS A 233 -4.39 -9.82 -16.30
CA HIS A 233 -4.39 -10.33 -14.93
C HIS A 233 -4.60 -11.85 -14.85
N GLU A 234 -5.35 -12.44 -15.76
CA GLU A 234 -5.57 -13.89 -15.80
C GLU A 234 -4.30 -14.67 -16.20
N LYS A 235 -3.42 -14.07 -17.01
CA LYS A 235 -2.08 -14.63 -17.25
C LYS A 235 -1.28 -14.69 -15.96
N LYS A 236 -1.20 -13.55 -15.24
CA LYS A 236 -0.51 -13.45 -13.94
C LYS A 236 -1.04 -14.51 -12.97
N LEU A 237 -2.36 -14.62 -12.83
CA LEU A 237 -3.01 -15.59 -11.94
C LEU A 237 -2.68 -17.05 -12.32
N SER A 238 -2.58 -17.38 -13.62
CA SER A 238 -2.16 -18.71 -14.07
C SER A 238 -0.69 -19.03 -13.73
N GLU A 239 0.20 -18.04 -13.85
CA GLU A 239 1.63 -18.19 -13.52
C GLU A 239 1.86 -18.22 -12.00
N ALA A 240 1.11 -17.41 -11.26
CA ALA A 240 1.03 -17.41 -9.81
C ALA A 240 0.55 -18.78 -9.29
N TRP A 241 -0.61 -19.27 -9.74
CA TRP A 241 -1.17 -20.54 -9.29
C TRP A 241 -0.19 -21.71 -9.49
N LYS A 242 0.48 -21.82 -10.64
CA LYS A 242 1.54 -22.82 -10.87
C LYS A 242 2.67 -22.73 -9.84
N THR A 243 3.03 -21.53 -9.42
CA THR A 243 4.06 -21.29 -8.39
C THR A 243 3.57 -21.69 -7.01
N LEU A 244 2.34 -21.31 -6.64
CA LEU A 244 1.72 -21.68 -5.37
C LEU A 244 1.60 -23.21 -5.24
N ASP A 245 1.03 -23.88 -6.26
CA ASP A 245 0.88 -25.34 -6.28
C ASP A 245 2.23 -26.06 -6.14
N ARG A 246 3.25 -25.63 -6.88
CA ARG A 246 4.59 -26.21 -6.82
C ARG A 246 5.20 -26.09 -5.42
N VAL A 247 5.03 -24.94 -4.76
CA VAL A 247 5.57 -24.71 -3.41
C VAL A 247 4.78 -25.49 -2.36
N ILE A 248 3.45 -25.47 -2.42
CA ILE A 248 2.59 -26.19 -1.46
C ILE A 248 2.78 -27.70 -1.57
N ASN A 249 2.77 -28.25 -2.80
CA ASN A 249 2.97 -29.68 -3.02
C ASN A 249 4.37 -30.11 -2.54
N LYS A 250 5.40 -29.27 -2.68
CA LYS A 250 6.73 -29.54 -2.08
C LYS A 250 6.63 -29.71 -0.56
N TYR A 251 5.97 -28.79 0.15
CA TYR A 251 5.83 -28.88 1.61
C TYR A 251 4.98 -30.07 2.05
N VAL A 252 3.88 -30.38 1.34
CA VAL A 252 3.04 -31.56 1.62
C VAL A 252 3.85 -32.84 1.44
N SER A 253 4.61 -32.98 0.34
CA SER A 253 5.47 -34.15 0.12
C SER A 253 6.58 -34.28 1.16
N MET A 254 7.30 -33.19 1.47
CA MET A 254 8.33 -33.18 2.52
C MET A 254 7.76 -33.66 3.86
N LYS A 255 6.55 -33.19 4.22
CA LYS A 255 5.93 -33.57 5.49
C LYS A 255 5.45 -35.03 5.51
N ARG A 256 4.93 -35.54 4.39
CA ARG A 256 4.62 -36.97 4.23
C ARG A 256 5.88 -37.83 4.41
N GLU A 257 6.99 -37.46 3.79
CA GLU A 257 8.28 -38.18 3.93
C GLU A 257 8.83 -38.17 5.36
N GLU A 258 8.74 -37.04 6.07
CA GLU A 258 9.13 -36.93 7.48
C GLU A 258 8.29 -37.89 8.34
N MET A 259 6.98 -37.90 8.14
CA MET A 259 6.05 -38.75 8.88
C MET A 259 6.26 -40.24 8.61
N SER A 260 6.55 -40.63 7.36
CA SER A 260 6.90 -42.02 7.02
C SER A 260 8.17 -42.47 7.73
N LYS A 261 9.25 -41.67 7.69
CA LYS A 261 10.51 -41.97 8.40
C LYS A 261 10.31 -42.05 9.91
N LYS A 262 9.51 -41.15 10.49
CA LYS A 262 9.14 -41.19 11.93
C LYS A 262 8.31 -42.42 12.29
N ALA A 263 7.52 -42.98 11.37
CA ALA A 263 6.80 -44.23 11.60
C ALA A 263 7.74 -45.46 11.55
N GLU A 264 8.66 -45.51 10.59
CA GLU A 264 9.68 -46.56 10.46
C GLU A 264 10.62 -46.62 11.68
N LEU A 265 10.93 -45.48 12.30
CA LEU A 265 11.77 -45.41 13.50
C LEU A 265 11.03 -45.78 14.80
N LYS A 266 9.69 -45.81 14.82
CA LYS A 266 8.88 -46.00 16.04
C LYS A 266 8.58 -47.45 16.41
N GLU A 267 9.15 -48.44 15.72
CA GLU A 267 9.04 -49.85 16.10
C GLU A 267 9.96 -50.26 17.27
N GLY A 268 10.70 -49.33 17.89
CA GLY A 268 11.75 -49.65 18.88
C GLY A 268 11.66 -49.00 20.27
N GLU A 269 11.26 -47.72 20.39
CA GLU A 269 11.41 -46.96 21.64
C GLU A 269 10.18 -46.08 21.96
N GLU A 270 9.74 -46.09 23.22
CA GLU A 270 8.76 -45.15 23.78
C GLU A 270 9.49 -43.89 24.28
N GLU A 271 9.51 -42.81 23.48
CA GLU A 271 9.98 -41.49 23.95
C GLU A 271 8.82 -40.58 24.37
N GLU A 272 8.90 -40.10 25.62
CA GLU A 272 8.12 -38.99 26.14
C GLU A 272 8.61 -37.64 25.55
N GLU A 273 8.34 -37.38 24.27
CA GLU A 273 8.45 -36.01 23.75
C GLU A 273 7.10 -35.31 23.76
N GLU A 274 6.98 -34.31 24.64
CA GLU A 274 5.80 -33.44 24.82
C GLU A 274 5.67 -32.40 23.68
N GLU A 275 6.00 -32.81 22.45
CA GLU A 275 6.27 -31.92 21.32
C GLU A 275 5.07 -31.08 20.88
N ALA A 276 5.42 -29.90 20.39
CA ALA A 276 4.54 -29.02 19.66
C ALA A 276 4.19 -29.65 18.30
N VAL A 277 2.90 -29.65 17.95
CA VAL A 277 2.42 -30.27 16.70
C VAL A 277 2.01 -29.18 15.72
N ASP A 278 2.59 -29.19 14.52
CA ASP A 278 2.15 -28.34 13.42
C ASP A 278 0.78 -28.77 12.86
N LEU A 279 0.10 -27.85 12.18
CA LEU A 279 -1.26 -28.10 11.70
C LEU A 279 -1.31 -29.25 10.68
N LEU A 280 -0.37 -29.33 9.72
CA LEU A 280 -0.38 -30.37 8.69
C LEU A 280 -0.19 -31.77 9.27
N THR A 281 0.70 -31.92 10.25
CA THR A 281 0.85 -33.16 11.04
C THR A 281 -0.46 -33.55 11.70
N SER A 282 -1.14 -32.59 12.33
CA SER A 282 -2.43 -32.84 12.97
C SER A 282 -3.50 -33.25 11.94
N TYR A 283 -3.59 -32.56 10.79
CA TYR A 283 -4.51 -32.91 9.69
C TYR A 283 -4.21 -34.29 9.06
N LEU A 284 -2.96 -34.75 9.10
CA LEU A 284 -2.57 -36.08 8.62
C LEU A 284 -2.93 -37.18 9.62
N ILE A 285 -2.70 -36.95 10.92
CA ILE A 285 -2.92 -37.92 12.00
C ILE A 285 -4.39 -38.05 12.42
N GLU A 286 -5.18 -36.97 12.35
CA GLU A 286 -6.60 -36.95 12.74
C GLU A 286 -7.37 -38.13 12.15
N ASP A 287 -8.27 -38.75 12.91
CA ASP A 287 -9.10 -39.83 12.39
C ASP A 287 -10.26 -39.32 11.51
N ASP A 288 -11.12 -40.24 11.04
CA ASP A 288 -12.25 -39.88 10.17
C ASP A 288 -13.44 -39.23 10.91
N THR A 289 -13.29 -38.82 12.19
CA THR A 289 -14.35 -38.19 13.02
C THR A 289 -15.05 -37.03 12.33
N PHE A 290 -14.34 -36.27 11.49
CA PHE A 290 -14.90 -35.12 10.76
C PHE A 290 -15.42 -35.43 9.35
N ASN A 291 -15.42 -36.69 8.90
CA ASN A 291 -15.85 -37.11 7.55
C ASN A 291 -15.16 -36.32 6.41
N LEU A 292 -13.87 -36.02 6.55
CA LEU A 292 -13.07 -35.30 5.56
C LEU A 292 -12.17 -36.28 4.80
N LYS A 293 -12.27 -36.29 3.47
CA LYS A 293 -11.35 -37.06 2.62
C LYS A 293 -9.98 -36.37 2.63
N ARG A 294 -8.98 -37.04 3.22
CA ARG A 294 -7.59 -36.56 3.32
C ARG A 294 -6.77 -36.85 2.06
N ASP A 295 -7.34 -36.53 0.89
CA ASP A 295 -6.63 -36.63 -0.38
C ASP A 295 -5.64 -35.45 -0.59
N ASP A 296 -4.76 -35.57 -1.57
CA ASP A 296 -3.74 -34.54 -1.84
C ASP A 296 -4.35 -33.19 -2.20
N LYS A 297 -5.53 -33.18 -2.83
CA LYS A 297 -6.26 -31.94 -3.13
C LYS A 297 -6.70 -31.25 -1.84
N PHE A 298 -7.33 -31.99 -0.93
CA PHE A 298 -7.77 -31.47 0.36
C PHE A 298 -6.60 -30.88 1.18
N LEU A 299 -5.46 -31.57 1.22
CA LEU A 299 -4.26 -31.07 1.92
C LEU A 299 -3.67 -29.84 1.24
N ARG A 300 -3.54 -29.84 -0.10
CA ARG A 300 -3.08 -28.67 -0.86
C ARG A 300 -3.98 -27.46 -0.64
N ASP A 301 -5.30 -27.64 -0.71
CA ASP A 301 -6.27 -26.58 -0.53
C ASP A 301 -6.23 -26.04 0.91
N THR A 302 -6.13 -26.94 1.90
CA THR A 302 -6.01 -26.58 3.33
C THR A 302 -4.73 -25.78 3.60
N VAL A 303 -3.58 -26.24 3.09
CA VAL A 303 -2.29 -25.54 3.26
C VAL A 303 -2.31 -24.17 2.58
N LEU A 304 -2.82 -24.05 1.35
CA LEU A 304 -2.97 -22.75 0.68
C LEU A 304 -3.82 -21.77 1.50
N ASN A 305 -5.00 -22.22 1.94
CA ASN A 305 -5.94 -21.37 2.67
C ASN A 305 -5.33 -20.90 4.00
N LEU A 306 -4.60 -21.77 4.71
CA LEU A 306 -3.91 -21.42 5.96
C LEU A 306 -2.70 -20.50 5.72
N MET A 307 -1.93 -20.70 4.64
CA MET A 307 -0.80 -19.83 4.28
C MET A 307 -1.26 -18.40 3.97
N LEU A 308 -2.31 -18.25 3.14
CA LEU A 308 -2.93 -16.96 2.83
C LEU A 308 -3.47 -16.27 4.10
N ALA A 309 -4.13 -17.05 4.97
CA ALA A 309 -4.68 -16.52 6.20
C ALA A 309 -3.60 -15.91 7.12
N GLY A 310 -2.47 -16.60 7.29
CA GLY A 310 -1.42 -16.22 8.22
C GLY A 310 -0.46 -15.14 7.69
N ARG A 311 -0.02 -15.24 6.43
CA ARG A 311 0.94 -14.30 5.82
C ARG A 311 0.33 -12.91 5.67
N ASP A 312 -0.70 -12.82 4.86
CA ASP A 312 -1.05 -11.57 4.18
C ASP A 312 -1.82 -10.63 5.10
N THR A 313 -2.74 -11.19 5.89
CA THR A 313 -3.55 -10.40 6.83
C THR A 313 -2.73 -9.80 7.97
N THR A 314 -1.82 -10.58 8.56
CA THR A 314 -0.99 -10.16 9.70
C THR A 314 0.08 -9.14 9.28
N SER A 315 0.67 -9.31 8.09
CA SER A 315 1.69 -8.39 7.57
C SER A 315 1.08 -7.03 7.17
N SER A 316 -0.07 -7.03 6.50
CA SER A 316 -0.86 -5.80 6.26
C SER A 316 -1.18 -5.09 7.58
N ALA A 317 -1.69 -5.81 8.59
CA ALA A 317 -2.06 -5.22 9.88
C ALA A 317 -0.87 -4.54 10.59
N LEU A 318 0.29 -5.22 10.63
CA LEU A 318 1.53 -4.66 11.17
C LEU A 318 2.01 -3.43 10.41
N THR A 319 1.94 -3.46 9.08
CA THR A 319 2.37 -2.35 8.21
C THR A 319 1.56 -1.08 8.50
N TRP A 320 0.23 -1.18 8.50
CA TRP A 320 -0.63 -0.02 8.82
C TRP A 320 -0.50 0.43 10.28
N PHE A 321 -0.33 -0.51 11.22
CA PHE A 321 -0.16 -0.18 12.63
C PHE A 321 1.11 0.63 12.89
N ILE A 322 2.27 0.18 12.37
CA ILE A 322 3.55 0.89 12.54
C ILE A 322 3.52 2.25 11.83
N TRP A 323 2.87 2.36 10.67
CA TRP A 323 2.65 3.67 10.05
C TRP A 323 1.79 4.57 10.94
N LEU A 324 0.63 4.10 11.42
CA LEU A 324 -0.26 4.88 12.29
C LEU A 324 0.43 5.36 13.57
N VAL A 325 1.13 4.48 14.29
CA VAL A 325 1.87 4.84 15.51
C VAL A 325 2.90 5.94 15.20
N SER A 326 3.68 5.80 14.13
CA SER A 326 4.66 6.82 13.73
C SER A 326 4.09 8.15 13.23
N GLN A 327 2.76 8.26 13.05
CA GLN A 327 2.07 9.52 12.77
C GLN A 327 1.42 10.11 14.02
N HIS A 328 1.41 9.39 15.15
CA HIS A 328 0.77 9.79 16.40
C HIS A 328 1.74 9.60 17.58
N PRO A 329 2.74 10.50 17.77
CA PRO A 329 3.75 10.36 18.82
C PRO A 329 3.18 10.21 20.24
N THR A 330 2.01 10.80 20.51
CA THR A 330 1.29 10.66 21.79
C THR A 330 0.72 9.26 22.03
N VAL A 331 0.43 8.50 20.97
CA VAL A 331 0.06 7.08 21.05
C VAL A 331 1.31 6.23 21.20
N GLU A 332 2.40 6.56 20.49
CA GLU A 332 3.68 5.87 20.65
C GLU A 332 4.21 5.97 22.08
N GLU A 333 4.21 7.16 22.69
CA GLU A 333 4.69 7.35 24.06
C GLU A 333 3.86 6.55 25.07
N LYS A 334 2.53 6.56 24.97
CA LYS A 334 1.67 5.73 25.84
C LYS A 334 1.92 4.22 25.68
N ILE A 335 2.28 3.76 24.48
CA ILE A 335 2.71 2.37 24.27
C ILE A 335 4.07 2.14 24.95
N ARG A 336 5.02 3.07 24.84
CA ARG A 336 6.33 2.99 25.51
C ARG A 336 6.20 3.01 27.04
N GLU A 337 5.34 3.85 27.61
CA GLU A 337 4.98 3.87 29.04
C GLU A 337 4.39 2.52 29.49
N GLU A 338 3.44 1.98 28.72
CA GLU A 338 2.84 0.67 29.02
C GLU A 338 3.89 -0.45 28.98
N LEU A 339 4.76 -0.47 27.96
CA LEU A 339 5.86 -1.42 27.84
C LEU A 339 6.83 -1.33 29.03
N LYS A 340 7.23 -0.12 29.43
CA LYS A 340 8.07 0.11 30.62
C LYS A 340 7.41 -0.43 31.89
N SER A 341 6.08 -0.30 32.04
CA SER A 341 5.34 -0.76 33.21
C SER A 341 5.31 -2.28 33.43
N VAL A 342 5.60 -3.08 32.38
CA VAL A 342 5.62 -4.56 32.48
C VAL A 342 7.02 -5.15 32.60
N ILE A 343 8.07 -4.33 32.44
CA ILE A 343 9.48 -4.72 32.52
C ILE A 343 9.96 -4.68 33.99
N PRO A 344 10.79 -5.63 34.44
CA PRO A 344 11.44 -5.56 35.76
C PRO A 344 12.31 -4.31 35.94
N GLU A 345 12.34 -3.74 37.16
CA GLU A 345 13.17 -2.59 37.49
C GLU A 345 14.66 -2.86 37.17
N GLY A 346 15.32 -1.94 36.45
CA GLY A 346 16.72 -2.07 36.01
C GLY A 346 16.93 -2.73 34.64
N GLU A 347 15.86 -3.08 33.93
CA GLU A 347 15.90 -3.64 32.57
C GLU A 347 15.21 -2.77 31.51
N THR A 348 14.68 -1.60 31.86
CA THR A 348 13.88 -0.74 30.96
C THR A 348 14.66 -0.18 29.78
N GLU A 349 15.90 0.27 30.00
CA GLU A 349 16.74 0.89 28.96
C GLU A 349 17.58 -0.14 28.17
N LYS A 350 17.30 -1.44 28.33
CA LYS A 350 18.01 -2.50 27.63
C LYS A 350 17.20 -3.01 26.45
N TRP A 351 17.92 -3.46 25.43
CA TRP A 351 17.35 -4.21 24.33
C TRP A 351 16.64 -5.48 24.86
N ARG A 352 15.39 -5.71 24.46
CA ARG A 352 14.50 -6.74 25.06
C ARG A 352 13.51 -7.34 24.06
N LEU A 353 13.19 -8.63 24.26
CA LEU A 353 11.96 -9.26 23.76
C LEU A 353 11.00 -9.58 24.90
N PHE A 354 9.70 -9.51 24.61
CA PHE A 354 8.64 -9.67 25.59
C PHE A 354 8.07 -11.09 25.59
N GLU A 355 7.89 -11.65 26.78
CA GLU A 355 7.26 -12.95 26.96
C GLU A 355 5.74 -12.87 26.81
N ALA A 356 5.08 -13.98 26.44
CA ALA A 356 3.63 -13.99 26.25
C ALA A 356 2.81 -13.55 27.48
N LYS A 357 3.36 -13.73 28.69
CA LYS A 357 2.78 -13.27 29.97
C LYS A 357 2.95 -11.77 30.21
N GLU A 358 3.92 -11.13 29.57
CA GLU A 358 4.09 -9.67 29.56
C GLU A 358 3.15 -9.08 28.48
N LEU A 359 3.19 -9.63 27.26
CA LEU A 359 2.34 -9.21 26.14
C LEU A 359 0.83 -9.30 26.43
N SER A 360 0.39 -10.24 27.27
CA SER A 360 -1.02 -10.36 27.66
C SER A 360 -1.51 -9.22 28.55
N LYS A 361 -0.61 -8.50 29.25
CA LYS A 361 -0.92 -7.33 30.08
C LYS A 361 -1.05 -6.03 29.29
N LEU A 362 -0.50 -5.99 28.07
CA LEU A 362 -0.49 -4.77 27.24
C LEU A 362 -1.89 -4.48 26.70
N VAL A 363 -2.64 -3.62 27.39
CA VAL A 363 -4.02 -3.21 27.09
C VAL A 363 -4.00 -2.10 26.04
N TYR A 364 -3.21 -1.05 26.26
CA TYR A 364 -3.11 0.10 25.35
C TYR A 364 -2.55 -0.29 23.98
N LEU A 365 -1.53 -1.18 23.93
CA LEU A 365 -1.07 -1.76 22.66
C LEU A 365 -2.16 -2.56 21.94
N HIS A 366 -2.97 -3.34 22.68
CA HIS A 366 -4.08 -4.09 22.06
C HIS A 366 -5.17 -3.16 21.55
N ALA A 367 -5.49 -2.10 22.30
CA ALA A 367 -6.42 -1.06 21.92
C ALA A 367 -5.96 -0.33 20.64
N ALA A 368 -4.68 0.01 20.54
CA ALA A 368 -4.09 0.65 19.37
C ALA A 368 -4.08 -0.30 18.14
N LEU A 369 -3.84 -1.60 18.34
CA LEU A 369 -3.99 -2.61 17.28
C LEU A 369 -5.45 -2.73 16.80
N CYS A 370 -6.43 -2.74 17.71
CA CYS A 370 -7.85 -2.75 17.35
C CYS A 370 -8.27 -1.50 16.57
N GLU A 371 -7.78 -0.32 16.97
CA GLU A 371 -8.05 0.94 16.26
C GLU A 371 -7.39 0.96 14.87
N SER A 372 -6.17 0.43 14.75
CA SER A 372 -5.51 0.23 13.46
C SER A 372 -6.32 -0.69 12.55
N LEU A 373 -6.81 -1.81 13.07
CA LEU A 373 -7.66 -2.75 12.32
C LEU A 373 -9.05 -2.19 11.98
N ARG A 374 -9.56 -1.19 12.72
CA ARG A 374 -10.80 -0.47 12.38
C ARG A 374 -10.59 0.43 11.17
N LEU A 375 -9.48 1.18 11.14
CA LEU A 375 -9.16 2.09 10.04
C LEU A 375 -8.59 1.36 8.82
N TYR A 376 -7.74 0.35 9.02
CA TYR A 376 -7.09 -0.39 7.95
C TYR A 376 -7.27 -1.90 8.15
N PRO A 377 -8.52 -2.41 7.98
CA PRO A 377 -8.80 -3.84 8.04
C PRO A 377 -8.09 -4.55 6.89
N PRO A 378 -7.26 -5.58 7.16
CA PRO A 378 -6.47 -6.26 6.11
C PRO A 378 -7.31 -6.87 4.99
N VAL A 379 -8.55 -7.28 5.28
CA VAL A 379 -9.54 -7.68 4.26
C VAL A 379 -10.63 -6.59 4.19
N PRO A 380 -10.52 -5.62 3.28
CA PRO A 380 -11.33 -4.40 3.31
C PRO A 380 -12.76 -4.60 2.79
N ILE A 381 -13.03 -5.69 2.06
CA ILE A 381 -14.35 -6.03 1.50
C ILE A 381 -14.66 -7.51 1.74
N GLN A 382 -15.89 -7.82 2.15
CA GLN A 382 -16.41 -9.20 2.29
C GLN A 382 -17.62 -9.41 1.36
N HIS A 383 -17.68 -10.57 0.71
CA HIS A 383 -18.71 -10.92 -0.29
C HIS A 383 -19.62 -12.06 0.20
N LYS A 384 -20.93 -11.91 -0.03
CA LYS A 384 -22.00 -12.88 0.26
C LYS A 384 -23.03 -12.96 -0.86
N GLU A 385 -23.65 -14.13 -1.03
CA GLU A 385 -24.71 -14.36 -2.02
C GLU A 385 -25.99 -14.86 -1.32
N PRO A 386 -27.17 -14.24 -1.52
CA PRO A 386 -28.43 -14.74 -0.98
C PRO A 386 -28.88 -16.03 -1.69
N THR A 387 -29.33 -17.06 -0.97
CA THR A 387 -29.97 -18.25 -1.58
C THR A 387 -31.46 -18.08 -1.80
N HIS A 388 -32.12 -17.27 -0.98
CA HIS A 388 -33.52 -16.88 -1.11
C HIS A 388 -33.69 -15.35 -1.09
N VAL A 389 -34.86 -14.88 -1.52
CA VAL A 389 -35.24 -13.47 -1.43
C VAL A 389 -35.41 -13.09 0.03
N ASP A 390 -34.81 -11.98 0.43
CA ASP A 390 -34.86 -11.46 1.81
C ASP A 390 -34.96 -9.92 1.80
N THR A 391 -35.29 -9.33 2.94
CA THR A 391 -35.27 -7.88 3.17
C THR A 391 -34.37 -7.59 4.36
N LEU A 392 -33.26 -6.89 4.13
CA LEU A 392 -32.31 -6.53 5.17
C LEU A 392 -32.93 -5.53 6.17
N PRO A 393 -32.42 -5.42 7.41
CA PRO A 393 -32.89 -4.46 8.41
C PRO A 393 -33.04 -3.01 7.93
N THR A 394 -32.18 -2.54 7.01
CA THR A 394 -32.31 -1.21 6.38
C THR A 394 -33.42 -1.10 5.31
N GLY A 395 -34.30 -2.11 5.17
CA GLY A 395 -35.40 -2.15 4.21
C GLY A 395 -35.02 -2.58 2.79
N HIS A 396 -33.73 -2.82 2.52
CA HIS A 396 -33.25 -3.18 1.19
C HIS A 396 -33.55 -4.65 0.85
N ARG A 397 -34.23 -4.88 -0.28
CA ARG A 397 -34.48 -6.23 -0.80
C ARG A 397 -33.26 -6.79 -1.49
N VAL A 398 -32.99 -8.08 -1.24
CA VAL A 398 -31.93 -8.86 -1.87
C VAL A 398 -32.50 -10.13 -2.48
N HIS A 399 -31.91 -10.61 -3.58
CA HIS A 399 -32.37 -11.81 -4.27
C HIS A 399 -31.19 -12.63 -4.84
N PRO A 400 -31.38 -13.92 -5.21
CA PRO A 400 -30.29 -14.85 -5.57
C PRO A 400 -29.55 -14.60 -6.89
N LYS A 401 -29.64 -13.37 -7.41
CA LYS A 401 -28.87 -12.86 -8.55
C LYS A 401 -27.98 -11.68 -8.15
N MET A 402 -28.12 -11.16 -6.94
CA MET A 402 -27.32 -10.07 -6.40
C MET A 402 -26.18 -10.60 -5.54
N LYS A 403 -25.12 -9.79 -5.45
CA LYS A 403 -24.04 -9.96 -4.48
C LYS A 403 -24.25 -8.96 -3.34
N ILE A 404 -23.95 -9.31 -2.10
CA ILE A 404 -23.90 -8.39 -0.95
C ILE A 404 -22.42 -8.17 -0.63
N LEU A 405 -22.02 -6.90 -0.55
CA LEU A 405 -20.67 -6.49 -0.19
C LEU A 405 -20.67 -5.70 1.12
N PHE A 406 -19.88 -6.15 2.09
CA PHE A 406 -19.56 -5.36 3.28
C PHE A 406 -18.24 -4.64 3.04
N SER A 407 -18.22 -3.30 3.08
CA SER A 407 -16.98 -2.55 3.02
C SER A 407 -16.49 -2.24 4.44
N LEU A 408 -15.57 -3.05 4.95
CA LEU A 408 -15.03 -2.91 6.30
C LEU A 408 -14.25 -1.61 6.44
N TYR A 409 -13.51 -1.23 5.39
CA TYR A 409 -12.76 0.04 5.33
C TYR A 409 -13.68 1.26 5.44
N ALA A 410 -14.81 1.25 4.72
CA ALA A 410 -15.81 2.31 4.80
C ALA A 410 -16.53 2.29 6.15
N MET A 411 -16.93 1.11 6.62
CA MET A 411 -17.61 0.90 7.91
C MET A 411 -16.80 1.39 9.10
N GLY A 412 -15.47 1.24 9.06
CA GLY A 412 -14.56 1.83 10.04
C GLY A 412 -14.68 3.35 10.14
N ARG A 413 -15.00 4.04 9.04
CA ARG A 413 -15.02 5.51 8.88
C ARG A 413 -16.42 6.13 8.91
N MET A 414 -17.45 5.37 9.29
CA MET A 414 -18.82 5.89 9.37
C MET A 414 -19.08 6.59 10.70
N GLU A 415 -19.41 7.88 10.64
CA GLU A 415 -19.79 8.69 11.81
C GLU A 415 -20.94 8.06 12.60
N PHE A 416 -22.01 7.62 11.92
CA PHE A 416 -23.16 6.97 12.56
C PHE A 416 -22.84 5.60 13.20
N VAL A 417 -21.64 5.03 12.96
CA VAL A 417 -21.18 3.78 13.58
C VAL A 417 -20.20 4.06 14.73
N TRP A 418 -19.33 5.08 14.59
CA TRP A 418 -18.18 5.29 15.47
C TRP A 418 -18.12 6.64 16.20
N GLY A 419 -18.96 7.61 15.84
CA GLY A 419 -18.97 8.99 16.36
C GLY A 419 -18.26 9.98 15.43
N GLU A 420 -18.30 11.27 15.78
CA GLU A 420 -17.65 12.36 15.05
C GLU A 420 -16.12 12.13 14.87
N ASP A 421 -15.49 11.50 15.87
CA ASP A 421 -14.07 11.13 15.86
C ASP A 421 -13.75 9.85 15.06
N CYS A 422 -14.64 9.40 14.16
CA CYS A 422 -14.47 8.17 13.39
C CYS A 422 -13.23 8.14 12.47
N LEU A 423 -12.66 9.30 12.11
CA LEU A 423 -11.42 9.38 11.33
C LEU A 423 -10.15 9.44 12.20
N GLU A 424 -10.27 9.68 13.51
CA GLU A 424 -9.12 9.73 14.43
C GLU A 424 -8.56 8.34 14.71
N PHE A 425 -7.23 8.24 14.87
CA PHE A 425 -6.58 7.06 15.46
C PHE A 425 -6.55 7.20 16.98
N LYS A 426 -7.58 6.67 17.64
CA LYS A 426 -7.86 6.87 19.07
C LYS A 426 -7.97 5.53 19.83
N PRO A 427 -6.85 4.96 20.30
CA PRO A 427 -6.84 3.70 21.07
C PRO A 427 -7.80 3.71 22.27
N GLU A 428 -7.98 4.86 22.91
CA GLU A 428 -8.84 5.04 24.09
C GLU A 428 -10.29 4.58 23.85
N ARG A 429 -10.76 4.59 22.59
CA ARG A 429 -12.07 4.06 22.16
C ARG A 429 -12.32 2.60 22.61
N TRP A 430 -11.25 1.82 22.73
CA TRP A 430 -11.24 0.39 23.07
C TRP A 430 -10.99 0.13 24.55
N ILE A 431 -10.90 1.16 25.38
CA ILE A 431 -10.61 1.04 26.81
C ILE A 431 -11.87 1.45 27.57
N SER A 432 -12.29 0.60 28.51
CA SER A 432 -13.40 0.87 29.41
C SER A 432 -12.95 1.70 30.62
N ASP A 433 -13.89 2.30 31.35
CA ASP A 433 -13.64 3.06 32.60
C ASP A 433 -12.86 2.26 33.67
N ARG A 434 -12.78 0.94 33.53
CA ARG A 434 -12.03 0.03 34.41
C ARG A 434 -10.57 -0.21 33.96
N GLY A 435 -10.11 0.44 32.89
CA GLY A 435 -8.78 0.22 32.31
C GLY A 435 -8.62 -1.12 31.57
N THR A 436 -9.71 -1.84 31.29
CA THR A 436 -9.69 -3.10 30.51
C THR A 436 -10.25 -2.91 29.11
N ILE A 437 -9.88 -3.79 28.18
CA ILE A 437 -10.42 -3.79 26.81
C ILE A 437 -11.94 -3.86 26.82
N LYS A 438 -12.56 -2.89 26.15
CA LYS A 438 -13.98 -2.78 25.89
C LYS A 438 -14.37 -3.76 24.80
N HIS A 439 -15.43 -4.55 25.03
CA HIS A 439 -15.99 -5.42 24.02
C HIS A 439 -16.88 -4.62 23.04
N GLU A 440 -16.44 -4.46 21.81
CA GLU A 440 -17.27 -4.03 20.69
C GLU A 440 -17.85 -5.26 19.95
N PRO A 441 -19.14 -5.28 19.56
CA PRO A 441 -19.73 -6.40 18.84
C PRO A 441 -19.03 -6.66 17.50
N SER A 442 -18.79 -7.92 17.12
CA SER A 442 -18.06 -8.26 15.88
C SER A 442 -18.77 -7.82 14.60
N TYR A 443 -20.09 -7.59 14.63
CA TYR A 443 -20.84 -7.03 13.49
C TYR A 443 -20.76 -5.50 13.42
N LYS A 444 -20.07 -4.85 14.37
CA LYS A 444 -19.65 -3.44 14.35
C LYS A 444 -18.13 -3.35 14.11
N PHE A 445 -17.34 -4.11 14.86
CA PHE A 445 -15.90 -4.29 14.61
C PHE A 445 -15.64 -5.56 13.79
N PHE A 446 -15.83 -5.45 12.47
CA PHE A 446 -15.89 -6.60 11.57
C PHE A 446 -14.53 -7.10 11.04
N ALA A 447 -13.41 -6.56 11.53
CA ALA A 447 -12.04 -6.89 11.08
C ALA A 447 -11.68 -8.39 11.14
N PHE A 448 -12.23 -9.12 12.13
CA PHE A 448 -12.08 -10.58 12.26
C PHE A 448 -13.32 -11.37 11.81
N ASN A 449 -14.17 -10.76 10.97
CA ASN A 449 -15.47 -11.30 10.57
C ASN A 449 -16.42 -11.50 11.77
N ALA A 450 -17.59 -12.11 11.57
CA ALA A 450 -18.62 -12.25 12.60
C ALA A 450 -19.41 -13.56 12.47
N GLY A 451 -20.22 -13.85 13.50
CA GLY A 451 -21.13 -14.99 13.54
C GLY A 451 -20.40 -16.32 13.32
N PRO A 452 -21.04 -17.31 12.66
CA PRO A 452 -20.44 -18.62 12.43
C PRO A 452 -19.14 -18.59 11.61
N ARG A 453 -18.84 -17.53 10.84
CA ARG A 453 -17.62 -17.38 10.01
C ARG A 453 -16.49 -16.56 10.65
N THR A 454 -16.62 -16.12 11.92
CA THR A 454 -15.56 -15.41 12.69
C THR A 454 -14.18 -16.07 12.51
N CYS A 455 -13.11 -15.27 12.37
CA CYS A 455 -11.75 -15.77 12.14
C CYS A 455 -11.27 -16.73 13.24
N LEU A 456 -10.72 -17.87 12.84
CA LEU A 456 -10.10 -18.84 13.78
C LEU A 456 -8.74 -18.35 14.27
N GLY A 457 -7.97 -17.70 13.40
CA GLY A 457 -6.63 -17.16 13.69
C GLY A 457 -6.61 -15.83 14.45
N LYS A 458 -7.70 -15.39 15.09
CA LYS A 458 -7.76 -14.09 15.77
C LYS A 458 -6.66 -13.98 16.85
N GLU A 459 -6.57 -14.97 17.73
CA GLU A 459 -5.57 -14.98 18.81
C GLU A 459 -4.15 -15.24 18.30
N VAL A 460 -4.02 -15.99 17.19
CA VAL A 460 -2.75 -16.16 16.45
C VAL A 460 -2.23 -14.80 15.98
N ALA A 461 -3.07 -14.05 15.26
CA ALA A 461 -2.72 -12.74 14.73
C ALA A 461 -2.40 -11.75 15.86
N PHE A 462 -3.21 -11.67 16.93
CA PHE A 462 -2.89 -10.78 18.06
C PHE A 462 -1.61 -11.17 18.81
N THR A 463 -1.30 -12.46 18.94
CA THR A 463 -0.04 -12.91 19.55
C THR A 463 1.16 -12.43 18.74
N GLN A 464 1.13 -12.65 17.42
CA GLN A 464 2.19 -12.22 16.50
C GLN A 464 2.30 -10.69 16.41
N MET A 465 1.18 -9.99 16.21
CA MET A 465 1.14 -8.53 16.13
C MET A 465 1.70 -7.87 17.40
N LYS A 466 1.31 -8.35 18.58
CA LYS A 466 1.85 -7.83 19.85
C LYS A 466 3.34 -8.10 20.00
N ALA A 467 3.80 -9.31 19.70
CA ALA A 467 5.22 -9.66 19.83
C ALA A 467 6.12 -8.79 18.94
N VAL A 468 5.75 -8.64 17.66
CA VAL A 468 6.46 -7.77 16.71
C VAL A 468 6.37 -6.30 17.11
N SER A 469 5.17 -5.80 17.43
CA SER A 469 4.96 -4.38 17.76
C SER A 469 5.70 -3.96 19.03
N ALA A 470 5.63 -4.77 20.09
CA ALA A 470 6.34 -4.52 21.33
C ALA A 470 7.87 -4.53 21.12
N ALA A 471 8.38 -5.51 20.37
CA ALA A 471 9.80 -5.59 20.04
C ALA A 471 10.27 -4.40 19.18
N ILE A 472 9.48 -3.91 18.22
CA ILE A 472 9.87 -2.77 17.39
C ILE A 472 9.82 -1.46 18.19
N ILE A 473 8.69 -1.18 18.86
CA ILE A 473 8.48 0.09 19.58
C ILE A 473 9.42 0.21 20.78
N HIS A 474 9.71 -0.87 21.50
CA HIS A 474 10.65 -0.83 22.64
C HIS A 474 12.10 -0.56 22.21
N ASN A 475 12.57 -1.21 21.14
CA ASN A 475 14.00 -1.24 20.81
C ASN A 475 14.44 -0.18 19.78
N TYR A 476 13.54 0.31 18.91
CA TYR A 476 13.88 1.22 17.82
C TYR A 476 13.04 2.51 17.79
N ASN A 477 13.54 3.50 17.04
CA ASN A 477 12.84 4.73 16.67
C ASN A 477 12.58 4.68 15.15
N VAL A 478 11.31 4.63 14.73
CA VAL A 478 10.90 4.32 13.35
C VAL A 478 10.57 5.59 12.56
N ARG A 479 11.57 6.19 11.91
CA ARG A 479 11.40 7.49 11.22
C ARG A 479 10.91 7.32 9.78
N VAL A 480 9.89 8.11 9.42
CA VAL A 480 9.34 8.18 8.05
C VAL A 480 10.42 8.70 7.09
N VAL A 481 10.49 8.15 5.87
CA VAL A 481 11.20 8.83 4.78
C VAL A 481 10.30 9.97 4.28
N GLU A 482 10.80 11.21 4.32
CA GLU A 482 10.07 12.39 3.85
C GLU A 482 9.57 12.20 2.40
N GLY A 483 8.32 12.57 2.13
CA GLY A 483 7.71 12.47 0.80
C GLY A 483 7.28 11.07 0.35
N HIS A 484 7.44 10.01 1.17
CA HIS A 484 7.00 8.66 0.78
C HIS A 484 5.46 8.54 0.70
N PRO A 485 4.85 8.23 -0.46
CA PRO A 485 3.40 8.19 -0.62
C PRO A 485 2.79 6.94 0.02
N VAL A 486 1.95 7.14 1.04
CA VAL A 486 1.20 6.07 1.71
C VAL A 486 -0.24 6.05 1.21
N VAL A 487 -0.52 5.18 0.24
CA VAL A 487 -1.84 4.98 -0.34
C VAL A 487 -2.19 3.49 -0.38
N PRO A 488 -3.46 3.10 -0.14
CA PRO A 488 -3.91 1.72 -0.30
C PRO A 488 -3.68 1.19 -1.73
N ASN A 489 -3.36 -0.09 -1.83
CA ASN A 489 -3.34 -0.81 -3.09
C ASN A 489 -4.73 -1.36 -3.45
N ALA A 490 -5.00 -1.52 -4.74
CA ALA A 490 -6.17 -2.24 -5.23
C ALA A 490 -5.88 -3.75 -5.25
N SER A 491 -6.01 -4.41 -4.09
CA SER A 491 -5.88 -5.86 -3.93
C SER A 491 -7.00 -6.42 -3.02
N ILE A 492 -7.13 -7.75 -2.96
CA ILE A 492 -7.98 -8.45 -1.97
C ILE A 492 -7.49 -8.17 -0.54
N ILE A 493 -6.18 -7.99 -0.35
CA ILE A 493 -5.56 -7.58 0.91
C ILE A 493 -5.18 -6.09 0.85
N LEU A 494 -5.49 -5.36 1.91
CA LEU A 494 -5.23 -3.92 2.01
C LEU A 494 -3.73 -3.65 2.27
N TYR A 495 -2.90 -3.75 1.23
CA TYR A 495 -1.50 -3.35 1.26
C TYR A 495 -1.31 -1.85 0.99
N MET A 496 -0.13 -1.33 1.31
CA MET A 496 0.36 -0.05 0.78
C MET A 496 0.92 -0.26 -0.63
N LYS A 497 0.45 0.53 -1.59
CA LYS A 497 0.82 0.43 -3.02
C LYS A 497 2.32 0.57 -3.29
N HIS A 498 3.03 1.30 -2.44
CA HIS A 498 4.46 1.61 -2.58
C HIS A 498 5.31 1.04 -1.43
N GLY A 499 4.74 0.13 -0.63
CA GLY A 499 5.35 -0.36 0.60
C GLY A 499 5.44 0.69 1.71
N LEU A 500 6.18 0.39 2.77
CA LEU A 500 6.43 1.25 3.92
C LEU A 500 7.93 1.46 4.13
N LYS A 501 8.52 2.35 3.33
CA LYS A 501 9.96 2.66 3.38
C LYS A 501 10.31 3.49 4.61
N ARG A 502 11.23 2.99 5.44
CA ARG A 502 11.62 3.58 6.73
C ARG A 502 13.12 3.55 6.98
N ARG A 503 13.59 4.49 7.80
CA ARG A 503 14.88 4.40 8.49
C ARG A 503 14.63 4.05 9.95
N LEU A 504 15.58 3.32 10.52
CA LEU A 504 15.56 2.86 11.92
C LEU A 504 16.79 3.41 12.62
N GLY A 505 16.63 3.86 13.86
CA GLY A 505 17.72 4.07 14.82
C GLY A 505 17.46 3.22 16.07
N GLN A 506 18.51 2.83 16.80
CA GLN A 506 18.35 2.14 18.08
C GLN A 506 18.09 3.16 19.19
N ASN A 507 17.27 2.80 20.17
CA ASN A 507 16.93 3.71 21.27
C ASN A 507 18.10 3.96 22.25
N SER A 508 19.18 3.15 22.17
CA SER A 508 20.41 3.31 22.95
C SER A 508 21.29 4.50 22.53
N ASP A 509 21.03 5.11 21.38
CA ASP A 509 21.94 6.08 20.76
C ASP A 509 21.69 7.54 21.22
N GLU A 510 20.70 7.80 22.08
CA GLU A 510 20.20 9.17 22.34
C GLU A 510 20.91 9.96 23.46
N GLU A 511 21.91 9.41 24.17
CA GLU A 511 22.71 10.18 25.18
C GLU A 511 24.16 10.54 24.79
N GLY A 512 24.64 10.09 23.62
CA GLY A 512 26.02 10.35 23.16
C GLY A 512 26.16 11.52 22.16
N ASP A 513 25.49 11.43 21.01
CA ASP A 513 25.87 12.20 19.81
C ASP A 513 24.93 13.37 19.43
N LEU A 514 23.81 13.56 20.13
CA LEU A 514 22.82 14.59 19.76
C LEU A 514 23.20 16.04 20.13
N ILE A 515 24.28 16.24 20.89
CA ILE A 515 24.85 17.58 21.17
C ILE A 515 25.87 18.02 20.10
N SER A 516 26.46 17.08 19.32
CA SER A 516 27.39 17.41 18.24
C SER A 516 26.66 17.74 16.93
N ALA A 517 25.57 17.02 16.62
CA ALA A 517 24.80 17.17 15.37
C ALA A 517 23.81 18.36 15.36
N SER A 518 23.47 18.95 16.50
CA SER A 518 22.46 20.02 16.61
C SER A 518 23.02 21.45 16.50
N LYS A 519 24.35 21.62 16.35
CA LYS A 519 25.02 22.94 16.26
C LYS A 519 25.45 23.38 14.85
N SER A 520 24.89 22.78 13.79
CA SER A 520 25.23 23.08 12.39
C SER A 520 24.05 23.57 11.52
N LYS A 521 23.19 24.43 12.09
CA LYS A 521 22.34 25.35 11.30
C LYS A 521 22.58 26.80 11.74
N PRO A 522 23.07 27.70 10.87
CA PRO A 522 23.19 29.11 11.21
C PRO A 522 21.79 29.74 11.26
N ARG A 523 21.41 30.17 12.46
CA ARG A 523 20.28 31.07 12.71
C ARG A 523 20.68 32.45 12.17
N VAL A 524 20.02 32.92 11.12
CA VAL A 524 20.23 34.28 10.60
C VAL A 524 19.43 35.26 11.46
N GLU A 525 20.05 35.68 12.55
CA GLU A 525 19.77 36.98 13.14
C GLU A 525 20.63 38.02 12.41
N VAL A 526 20.03 39.18 12.11
CA VAL A 526 20.68 40.27 11.38
C VAL A 526 21.37 41.18 12.38
N GLU A 527 22.71 41.20 12.38
CA GLU A 527 23.51 42.31 12.92
C GLU A 527 24.96 42.27 12.40
N ASP A 528 25.72 43.33 12.68
CA ASP A 528 26.72 43.93 11.78
C ASP A 528 28.12 43.27 11.64
N GLU A 529 28.78 43.69 10.54
CA GLU A 529 30.22 43.65 10.17
C GLU A 529 31.25 42.79 10.96
N GLY A 530 31.95 41.87 10.27
CA GLY A 530 33.15 41.20 10.83
C GLY A 530 34.00 40.34 9.86
N ARG A 531 35.34 40.35 10.05
CA ARG A 531 36.39 39.78 9.17
C ARG A 531 37.37 38.91 10.00
N ILE A 532 38.08 37.87 9.50
CA ILE A 532 38.14 37.15 8.21
C ILE A 532 38.76 35.74 8.46
N SER A 533 38.44 34.68 7.70
CA SER A 533 39.36 34.01 6.74
C SER A 533 38.85 32.61 6.31
N GLY A 534 39.22 32.17 5.10
CA GLY A 534 38.97 30.80 4.59
C GLY A 534 38.41 30.76 3.16
N SER A 535 39.30 30.50 2.19
CA SER A 535 39.09 30.25 0.74
C SER A 535 37.65 30.25 0.19
N LYS A 536 37.36 31.16 -0.77
CA LYS A 536 36.11 31.18 -1.55
C LYS A 536 36.33 31.65 -3.00
N SER A 537 36.07 30.78 -3.97
CA SER A 537 35.62 31.20 -5.31
C SER A 537 34.27 31.91 -5.16
N LYS A 538 34.04 33.04 -5.85
CA LYS A 538 32.88 33.91 -5.57
C LYS A 538 32.04 34.18 -6.82
N MET A 539 31.02 33.36 -7.01
CA MET A 539 30.03 33.53 -8.08
C MET A 539 29.23 34.84 -7.86
N ARG A 540 29.05 35.62 -8.93
CA ARG A 540 28.32 36.91 -8.89
C ARG A 540 27.30 36.97 -10.02
N VAL A 541 26.03 37.17 -9.67
CA VAL A 541 24.94 37.40 -10.63
C VAL A 541 24.68 38.90 -10.73
N SER A 542 24.54 39.42 -11.94
CA SER A 542 24.18 40.82 -12.19
C SER A 542 23.08 40.92 -13.24
N GLU A 543 21.90 41.38 -12.84
CA GLU A 543 20.80 41.67 -13.77
C GLU A 543 20.95 43.07 -14.40
N GLY A 544 20.65 43.18 -15.70
CA GLY A 544 20.66 44.45 -16.42
C GLY A 544 19.38 44.62 -17.24
N ARG A 545 18.44 45.44 -16.76
CA ARG A 545 17.22 45.77 -17.53
C ARG A 545 17.49 46.87 -18.56
N SER A 546 17.49 46.50 -19.85
CA SER A 546 17.40 47.46 -20.96
C SER A 546 15.97 48.00 -21.09
N ARG A 547 15.81 49.30 -21.41
CA ARG A 547 14.50 49.94 -21.62
C ARG A 547 14.17 50.06 -23.12
N SER A 548 13.68 48.98 -23.72
CA SER A 548 12.82 49.02 -24.91
C SER A 548 12.04 47.72 -25.06
N VAL A 549 10.71 47.82 -25.03
CA VAL A 549 9.65 46.84 -25.41
C VAL A 549 10.00 45.33 -25.38
N SER A 550 9.34 44.61 -24.47
CA SER A 550 9.05 43.16 -24.46
C SER A 550 10.17 42.12 -24.44
N LYS A 551 11.39 42.44 -23.94
CA LYS A 551 12.42 41.41 -23.66
C LYS A 551 13.13 41.61 -22.34
N SER A 552 13.10 40.60 -21.47
CA SER A 552 14.02 40.43 -20.33
C SER A 552 15.22 39.59 -20.78
N GLN A 553 16.42 40.09 -20.49
CA GLN A 553 17.68 39.46 -20.90
C GLN A 553 18.63 39.41 -19.70
N THR A 554 18.82 38.21 -19.15
CA THR A 554 19.64 37.99 -17.95
C THR A 554 20.92 37.27 -18.33
N ARG A 555 22.07 37.83 -17.94
CA ARG A 555 23.39 37.35 -18.37
C ARG A 555 24.28 37.06 -17.17
N VAL A 556 24.72 35.81 -17.03
CA VAL A 556 25.55 35.36 -15.90
C VAL A 556 27.00 35.20 -16.35
N ARG A 557 27.92 35.82 -15.61
CA ARG A 557 29.37 35.77 -15.85
C ARG A 557 30.06 35.11 -14.66
N VAL A 558 31.16 34.43 -14.95
CA VAL A 558 32.11 33.97 -13.94
C VAL A 558 33.45 34.63 -14.23
N GLU A 559 34.10 35.10 -13.17
CA GLU A 559 35.41 35.73 -13.19
C GLU A 559 36.35 34.87 -12.36
N ASP A 560 37.41 34.34 -12.99
CA ASP A 560 38.50 33.67 -12.30
C ASP A 560 39.55 34.70 -11.88
N GLU A 561 39.80 34.81 -10.57
CA GLU A 561 40.90 35.61 -10.02
C GLU A 561 42.23 34.88 -10.23
N GLY A 562 42.73 34.96 -11.47
CA GLY A 562 44.06 34.48 -11.88
C GLY A 562 44.54 35.09 -13.20
N GLU A 563 43.68 35.20 -14.21
CA GLU A 563 44.06 35.71 -15.56
C GLU A 563 43.33 36.98 -16.02
N GLY A 564 42.39 37.53 -15.22
CA GLY A 564 41.66 38.75 -15.59
C GLY A 564 40.71 38.59 -16.80
N ARG A 565 40.36 37.35 -17.15
CA ARG A 565 39.37 37.01 -18.17
C ARG A 565 38.01 36.71 -17.53
N SER A 566 37.00 37.49 -17.92
CA SER A 566 35.59 37.25 -17.58
C SER A 566 34.96 36.41 -18.69
N ARG A 567 34.36 35.25 -18.36
CA ARG A 567 33.66 34.38 -19.33
C ARG A 567 32.15 34.39 -19.02
N SER A 568 31.32 34.62 -20.03
CA SER A 568 29.86 34.42 -19.93
C SER A 568 29.55 32.95 -20.10
N LEU A 569 28.88 32.34 -19.12
CA LEU A 569 28.52 30.92 -19.18
C LEU A 569 27.20 30.69 -19.90
N PHE A 570 26.23 31.59 -19.73
CA PHE A 570 24.94 31.51 -20.40
C PHE A 570 24.21 32.84 -20.47
N GLU A 571 23.26 32.90 -21.40
CA GLU A 571 22.37 34.03 -21.62
C GLU A 571 20.93 33.53 -21.71
N VAL A 572 20.07 34.13 -20.88
CA VAL A 572 18.63 33.82 -20.81
C VAL A 572 17.87 34.96 -21.46
N ALA A 573 17.10 34.64 -22.49
CA ALA A 573 16.17 35.57 -23.13
C ALA A 573 14.75 34.99 -23.06
N GLU A 574 13.81 35.79 -22.58
CA GLU A 574 12.39 35.46 -22.57
C GLU A 574 11.65 36.35 -23.59
N GLU A 575 10.91 35.71 -24.48
CA GLU A 575 10.09 36.36 -25.52
C GLU A 575 8.65 35.85 -25.40
N GLU A 576 7.69 36.76 -25.22
CA GLU A 576 6.27 36.44 -25.43
C GLU A 576 5.96 36.46 -26.93
N ASN A 577 5.40 35.37 -27.45
CA ASN A 577 4.85 35.33 -28.80
C ASN A 577 3.43 35.92 -28.84
N GLU A 578 3.01 36.39 -30.02
CA GLU A 578 1.67 36.96 -30.26
C GLU A 578 0.50 35.97 -29.98
N ASP A 579 0.77 34.66 -29.91
CA ASP A 579 -0.20 33.61 -29.54
C ASP A 579 -0.28 33.34 -28.03
N GLY A 580 0.36 34.17 -27.19
CA GLY A 580 0.24 34.13 -25.74
C GLY A 580 1.09 33.06 -25.05
N ARG A 581 2.13 32.54 -25.74
CA ARG A 581 3.10 31.60 -25.17
C ARG A 581 4.43 32.30 -24.88
N SER A 582 4.94 32.16 -23.67
CA SER A 582 6.32 32.57 -23.33
C SER A 582 7.32 31.52 -23.82
N ARG A 583 8.28 31.97 -24.63
CA ARG A 583 9.40 31.14 -25.09
C ARG A 583 10.66 31.54 -24.33
N LEU A 584 11.19 30.61 -23.53
CA LEU A 584 12.50 30.75 -22.92
C LEU A 584 13.57 30.22 -23.88
N SER A 585 14.52 31.09 -24.25
CA SER A 585 15.67 30.75 -25.08
C SER A 585 16.94 30.83 -24.26
N LEU A 586 17.65 29.70 -24.19
CA LEU A 586 18.91 29.54 -23.43
C LEU A 586 20.05 29.26 -24.41
N CYS A 587 21.05 30.14 -24.41
CA CYS A 587 22.21 30.07 -25.32
C CYS A 587 23.53 29.99 -24.52
N PHE A 588 24.47 29.17 -25.00
CA PHE A 588 25.68 28.76 -24.25
C PHE A 588 26.95 28.78 -25.11
N ASP A 589 28.07 29.14 -24.48
CA ASP A 589 29.44 29.04 -25.02
C ASP A 589 30.27 28.02 -24.21
N GLU A 590 30.24 26.74 -24.63
CA GLU A 590 31.01 25.59 -24.10
C GLU A 590 30.98 25.37 -22.56
N MET A 591 30.24 24.34 -22.10
CA MET A 591 30.39 23.76 -20.76
C MET A 591 31.46 22.67 -20.75
N GLN A 592 32.25 22.57 -19.67
CA GLN A 592 33.39 21.65 -19.57
C GLN A 592 33.37 20.69 -18.36
N ASN A 593 32.51 20.87 -17.34
CA ASN A 593 32.47 19.96 -16.18
C ASN A 593 31.06 19.74 -15.58
N SER A 594 30.97 18.80 -14.62
CA SER A 594 29.71 18.38 -13.99
C SER A 594 29.11 19.37 -12.99
N ASP A 595 29.92 20.25 -12.41
CA ASP A 595 29.43 21.21 -11.41
C ASP A 595 28.82 22.46 -12.09
N GLU A 596 29.29 22.83 -13.28
CA GLU A 596 28.59 23.74 -14.19
C GLU A 596 27.19 23.22 -14.55
N ILE A 597 27.03 21.91 -14.76
CA ILE A 597 25.73 21.28 -15.06
C ILE A 597 24.81 21.31 -13.83
N ARG A 598 25.33 21.11 -12.61
CA ARG A 598 24.54 21.26 -11.38
C ARG A 598 24.13 22.71 -11.13
N ALA A 599 25.02 23.66 -11.37
CA ALA A 599 24.71 25.09 -11.29
C ALA A 599 23.63 25.48 -12.33
N PHE A 600 23.65 24.88 -13.52
CA PHE A 600 22.62 25.05 -14.55
C PHE A 600 21.22 24.54 -14.11
N VAL A 601 21.14 23.33 -13.56
CA VAL A 601 19.87 22.78 -13.02
C VAL A 601 19.34 23.63 -11.86
N TYR A 602 20.24 24.09 -10.98
CA TYR A 602 19.89 24.98 -9.88
C TYR A 602 19.41 26.36 -10.37
N ALA A 603 20.05 26.93 -11.41
CA ALA A 603 19.64 28.22 -11.97
C ALA A 603 18.23 28.17 -12.59
N ILE A 604 17.90 27.12 -13.34
CA ILE A 604 16.56 26.95 -13.94
C ILE A 604 15.49 26.83 -12.85
N THR A 605 15.70 25.96 -11.85
CA THR A 605 14.73 25.76 -10.76
C THR A 605 14.57 27.01 -9.89
N THR A 606 15.66 27.74 -9.62
CA THR A 606 15.60 28.99 -8.83
C THR A 606 14.93 30.13 -9.60
N HIS A 607 15.11 30.23 -10.92
CA HIS A 607 14.46 31.28 -11.73
C HIS A 607 12.94 31.03 -11.88
N LYS A 608 12.51 29.75 -11.95
CA LYS A 608 11.10 29.32 -11.89
C LYS A 608 10.46 29.68 -10.53
N ALA A 609 11.24 29.65 -9.44
CA ALA A 609 10.79 30.03 -8.10
C ALA A 609 10.74 31.56 -7.87
N SER A 610 11.45 32.37 -8.64
CA SER A 610 11.51 33.83 -8.48
C SER A 610 10.51 34.61 -9.33
N SER A 611 9.97 34.03 -10.40
CA SER A 611 8.97 34.68 -11.28
C SER A 611 7.54 34.64 -10.73
N SER A 612 7.28 33.96 -9.61
CA SER A 612 5.97 33.81 -8.96
C SER A 612 5.56 34.99 -8.06
N ILE A 613 6.23 36.15 -8.17
CA ILE A 613 6.00 37.31 -7.29
C ILE A 613 4.98 38.29 -7.89
N PHE A 614 3.71 38.12 -7.51
CA PHE A 614 2.73 39.22 -7.43
C PHE A 614 2.01 39.17 -6.07
N PRO A 615 1.99 40.26 -5.28
CA PRO A 615 1.32 40.27 -3.98
C PRO A 615 -0.17 40.58 -4.13
N ILE A 616 -1.03 39.77 -3.50
CA ILE A 616 -2.47 40.07 -3.34
C ILE A 616 -2.80 40.27 -1.86
N PRO A 617 -2.91 41.52 -1.39
CA PRO A 617 -3.61 41.84 -0.15
C PRO A 617 -5.11 42.05 -0.40
N THR A 618 -5.94 41.52 0.51
CA THR A 618 -7.30 42.00 0.84
C THR A 618 -8.33 42.13 -0.29
N LEU A 619 -9.22 41.13 -0.41
CA LEU A 619 -10.54 41.33 -1.02
C LEU A 619 -11.60 40.43 -0.37
N GLN A 620 -12.54 41.05 0.36
CA GLN A 620 -13.72 40.38 0.89
C GLN A 620 -14.80 40.24 -0.20
N LEU A 621 -15.55 39.13 -0.15
CA LEU A 621 -16.94 38.98 -0.60
C LEU A 621 -17.36 39.67 -1.92
N LEU A 622 -17.49 38.88 -2.98
CA LEU A 622 -18.76 38.76 -3.73
C LEU A 622 -18.73 37.48 -4.60
N GLY A 623 -19.65 36.57 -4.34
CA GLY A 623 -19.64 35.23 -4.96
C GLY A 623 -20.15 35.24 -6.40
N THR A 624 -19.36 34.70 -7.33
CA THR A 624 -19.86 34.14 -8.60
C THR A 624 -19.07 32.88 -8.97
N PRO A 625 -19.69 31.88 -9.63
CA PRO A 625 -18.98 30.67 -10.09
C PRO A 625 -17.87 30.94 -11.12
N ALA A 626 -17.88 32.12 -11.76
CA ALA A 626 -16.91 32.50 -12.78
C ALA A 626 -15.49 32.74 -12.24
N ALA A 627 -15.36 33.14 -10.96
CA ALA A 627 -14.05 33.40 -10.35
C ALA A 627 -13.25 32.10 -10.10
N ALA A 628 -13.92 30.99 -9.76
CA ALA A 628 -13.27 29.68 -9.63
C ALA A 628 -12.81 29.14 -10.99
N ALA A 629 -13.65 29.26 -12.03
CA ALA A 629 -13.33 28.83 -13.39
C ALA A 629 -12.22 29.65 -14.08
N ALA A 630 -11.81 30.79 -13.50
CA ALA A 630 -10.72 31.61 -13.99
C ALA A 630 -9.34 31.17 -13.42
N MET A 631 -9.28 30.62 -12.20
CA MET A 631 -8.02 30.11 -11.64
C MET A 631 -7.57 28.80 -12.31
N ASP A 632 -8.50 27.90 -12.63
CA ASP A 632 -8.24 26.62 -13.33
C ASP A 632 -7.72 26.76 -14.77
N ARG A 633 -7.59 27.99 -15.30
CA ARG A 633 -7.19 28.25 -16.70
C ARG A 633 -5.80 28.84 -16.89
N ILE A 634 -5.06 29.13 -15.82
CA ILE A 634 -3.67 29.61 -15.92
C ILE A 634 -2.70 28.43 -15.80
N ILE A 635 -2.75 27.52 -16.78
CA ILE A 635 -1.71 26.52 -17.00
C ILE A 635 -0.66 27.18 -17.91
N TYR A 636 0.48 27.56 -17.35
CA TYR A 636 1.62 28.09 -18.11
C TYR A 636 2.25 26.97 -18.97
N ARG A 637 1.85 26.89 -20.25
CA ARG A 637 2.50 26.05 -21.26
C ARG A 637 3.84 26.67 -21.68
N LEU A 638 4.89 26.37 -20.93
CA LEU A 638 6.23 26.91 -21.12
C LEU A 638 7.01 26.09 -22.16
N SER A 639 7.32 26.66 -23.32
CA SER A 639 8.14 25.98 -24.34
C SER A 639 9.61 26.34 -24.17
N ILE A 640 10.41 25.39 -23.68
CA ILE A 640 11.85 25.55 -23.43
C ILE A 640 12.63 25.14 -24.67
N SER A 641 13.40 26.08 -25.24
CA SER A 641 14.25 25.83 -26.41
C SER A 641 15.73 25.99 -26.04
N ILE A 642 16.44 24.86 -25.96
CA ILE A 642 17.87 24.81 -25.62
C ILE A 642 18.66 24.70 -26.93
N SER A 643 19.57 25.65 -27.16
CA SER A 643 20.49 25.64 -28.30
C SER A 643 21.93 25.60 -27.81
N ILE A 644 22.66 24.56 -28.21
CA ILE A 644 24.05 24.33 -27.82
C ILE A 644 24.93 24.49 -29.07
N SER A 645 25.88 25.42 -29.01
CA SER A 645 26.88 25.64 -30.05
C SER A 645 28.26 25.32 -29.48
N THR A 646 28.84 24.19 -29.90
CA THR A 646 30.20 23.78 -29.50
C THR A 646 30.97 23.26 -30.71
N PRO A 647 32.02 23.94 -31.18
CA PRO A 647 32.93 23.37 -32.15
C PRO A 647 33.83 22.34 -31.43
N ASN A 648 33.72 21.06 -31.80
CA ASN A 648 34.48 19.92 -31.26
C ASN A 648 34.00 19.35 -29.91
N LEU A 649 32.78 18.79 -29.87
CA LEU A 649 32.42 17.82 -28.83
C LEU A 649 31.87 16.52 -29.45
N LEU A 650 32.45 15.39 -29.05
CA LEU A 650 31.84 14.07 -29.27
C LEU A 650 30.68 13.95 -28.27
N VAL A 651 29.44 14.15 -28.74
CA VAL A 651 28.25 14.16 -27.89
C VAL A 651 28.00 12.75 -27.35
N ASN A 652 28.44 12.49 -26.13
CA ASN A 652 28.21 11.21 -25.46
C ASN A 652 26.76 11.13 -24.97
N THR A 653 26.09 10.00 -25.25
CA THR A 653 24.66 9.79 -25.00
C THR A 653 24.28 9.92 -23.51
N THR A 654 25.24 9.69 -22.60
CA THR A 654 25.10 9.83 -21.15
C THR A 654 24.74 11.26 -20.69
N LEU A 655 25.14 12.29 -21.44
CA LEU A 655 24.84 13.68 -21.11
C LEU A 655 23.36 13.99 -21.36
N ILE A 656 22.84 13.52 -22.50
CA ILE A 656 21.43 13.68 -22.91
C ILE A 656 20.52 12.85 -21.99
N SER A 657 20.91 11.64 -21.60
CA SER A 657 20.12 10.82 -20.67
C SER A 657 20.03 11.47 -19.28
N SER A 658 21.13 12.02 -18.76
CA SER A 658 21.15 12.68 -17.44
C SER A 658 20.28 13.93 -17.41
N LEU A 659 20.39 14.79 -18.45
CA LEU A 659 19.52 15.96 -18.60
C LEU A 659 18.04 15.58 -18.67
N ARG A 660 17.71 14.49 -19.38
CA ARG A 660 16.33 14.02 -19.52
C ARG A 660 15.79 13.45 -18.21
N SER A 661 16.57 12.64 -17.48
CA SER A 661 16.13 12.07 -16.19
C SER A 661 16.00 13.11 -15.07
N SER A 662 16.80 14.18 -15.10
CA SER A 662 16.70 15.26 -14.11
C SER A 662 15.50 16.19 -14.35
N LEU A 663 15.02 16.31 -15.59
CA LEU A 663 13.85 17.12 -15.94
C LEU A 663 12.54 16.33 -15.94
N SER A 664 12.57 15.00 -16.07
CA SER A 664 11.39 14.12 -16.04
C SER A 664 11.02 13.61 -14.64
N ALA A 665 11.51 14.24 -13.58
CA ALA A 665 11.29 13.84 -12.18
C ALA A 665 10.33 14.78 -11.44
N ASP A 666 9.70 15.71 -12.16
CA ASP A 666 8.81 16.77 -11.66
C ASP A 666 7.49 16.66 -12.47
N ASP A 667 6.46 16.01 -11.90
CA ASP A 667 5.27 15.52 -12.63
C ASP A 667 4.33 16.63 -13.17
N ASP A 668 4.60 17.91 -12.86
CA ASP A 668 3.86 19.08 -13.38
C ASP A 668 4.32 19.54 -14.79
N LEU A 669 5.23 18.83 -15.46
CA LEU A 669 5.80 19.19 -16.77
C LEU A 669 5.12 18.49 -17.96
N ASP A 670 3.97 19.01 -18.37
CA ASP A 670 3.18 18.55 -19.52
C ASP A 670 3.47 19.41 -20.78
N GLU A 671 4.61 19.23 -21.49
CA GLU A 671 4.77 19.56 -22.94
C GLU A 671 6.12 19.16 -23.62
N GLU A 672 6.18 19.27 -24.96
CA GLU A 672 7.29 18.82 -25.85
C GLU A 672 8.64 19.54 -25.62
N LEU A 673 9.63 18.83 -25.08
CA LEU A 673 11.02 19.31 -24.99
C LEU A 673 11.78 19.15 -26.33
N THR A 674 11.82 20.22 -27.15
CA THR A 674 12.49 20.19 -28.47
C THR A 674 13.97 20.62 -28.39
N LEU A 675 14.88 19.64 -28.28
CA LEU A 675 16.32 19.84 -28.35
C LEU A 675 16.80 19.99 -29.82
N LYS A 676 17.38 21.15 -30.18
CA LYS A 676 18.01 21.37 -31.50
C LYS A 676 19.51 21.61 -31.34
N LEU A 677 20.31 20.60 -31.70
CA LEU A 677 21.76 20.69 -31.78
C LEU A 677 22.17 21.22 -33.15
N PHE A 678 23.01 22.26 -33.20
CA PHE A 678 23.61 22.77 -34.43
C PHE A 678 25.14 22.68 -34.34
N GLY A 679 25.73 21.84 -35.18
CA GLY A 679 27.18 21.71 -35.31
C GLY A 679 27.58 21.38 -36.75
N LYS A 680 28.66 22.00 -37.24
CA LYS A 680 29.29 21.58 -38.51
C LYS A 680 30.14 20.33 -38.24
N LEU A 681 29.79 19.22 -38.88
CA LEU A 681 30.60 18.01 -38.84
C LEU A 681 31.90 18.24 -39.63
N TRP A 682 33.04 18.17 -38.96
CA TRP A 682 34.36 18.06 -39.61
C TRP A 682 34.81 16.60 -39.45
N ILE A 683 34.99 15.91 -40.58
CA ILE A 683 35.56 14.57 -40.61
C ILE A 683 37.05 14.73 -40.94
N GLY A 684 37.90 14.51 -39.94
CA GLY A 684 39.35 14.34 -40.15
C GLY A 684 39.66 12.90 -40.61
N PRO A 685 40.76 12.67 -41.35
CA PRO A 685 41.06 11.38 -41.95
C PRO A 685 42.03 10.54 -41.08
N ASP A 686 41.51 9.92 -40.02
CA ASP A 686 42.12 8.79 -39.30
C ASP A 686 41.01 7.86 -38.75
#